data_AF-A0A946W6B1-F1
#
_entry.id   AF-A0A946W6B1-F1
#
_cell.length_a   1.000
_cell.length_b   1.000
_cell.length_c   1.000
_cell.angle_alpha   90.00
_cell.angle_beta   90.00
_cell.angle_gamma   90.00
#
_symmetry.space_group_name_H-M   'P 1'
#
loop_
_entity.id
_entity.type
_entity.pdbx_description
1 polymer ?
#
loop_
_entity_poly.entity_id
_entity_poly.type
_entity_poly.pdbx_seq_one_letter_code
_entity_poly.pdbx_strand_id
1 'polypeptide(L)'
;MIKKLLSYLLLCVLIVSVKQLNAQSEPLFNKYHSGNEVQQILKTLHQNNAAKTQLHNIATSPGGEQITVLEIGSNLDDAPAIFVGANFEGNIPLSTEGALYFAKMLLDSSSYTENIKWFILPLPNPDAAKGFFASVKNNRSVNDFVVNNDMDEATNEDGFDDLNGDGFITQMRVKDLSGTHFVSKNDPRIMVRADAKKGERGEYKMYAEGIDNDEDGKYNEDGEGGINVGIAFPHLFSHKIKEAGIWPGQTPEVYGLLRFIFDRPNIAMAYTLGSSNFCLVPPKGGRRGGANLESIKIPSRYARMLGVDASKTYKMDEVVELMKTIVPAGMEVTPSMVAGFLGLGAAVNPLDDDLKFYTKFSEDYKEYLKAKKFNTETLAPVPAKNGSFELWAYYHLGIPSFSMNLFSVPKVKEEKKKEDGTVSMEDVEKMSADDFSALGEDKIAGFLKANNAPERFTAKGIIEMMKSGRFSPKQMVGMMKNMPKPEKENELSETDKALLAWSEKHWDGKGFTEWEKITHPTLGEVEIGGYVPYLKSTPNQHKIDSLLQVQIPWLMQLSKKLPNILPAKEKVTDLGAGVYKLEIYIENNGYLPYPISMGQRNNQPAPVVVVLEGDIEILEGKNRTPLGNIGGNQVKKLTWLIKADKKTTISAKIDSAVFGNNVKQINIGG
;
A
#
# COMPACT_ATOMS: atom_id res chain seq x y z
N MET A 1 -59.06 -44.61 3.22
CA MET A 1 -57.87 -44.03 3.90
C MET A 1 -56.66 -43.89 2.99
N ILE A 2 -56.31 -44.90 2.18
CA ILE A 2 -55.09 -44.90 1.34
C ILE A 2 -55.05 -43.77 0.28
N LYS A 3 -56.19 -43.42 -0.34
CA LYS A 3 -56.23 -42.30 -1.31
C LYS A 3 -55.96 -40.92 -0.69
N LYS A 4 -56.36 -40.68 0.58
CA LYS A 4 -56.05 -39.41 1.27
C LYS A 4 -54.57 -39.34 1.67
N LEU A 5 -53.96 -40.48 2.04
CA LEU A 5 -52.54 -40.54 2.39
C LEU A 5 -51.63 -40.25 1.19
N LEU A 6 -51.98 -40.77 -0.01
CA LEU A 6 -51.24 -40.45 -1.23
C LEU A 6 -51.35 -38.97 -1.63
N SER A 7 -52.51 -38.34 -1.41
CA SER A 7 -52.69 -36.90 -1.68
C SER A 7 -51.84 -36.03 -0.74
N TYR A 8 -51.71 -36.40 0.54
CA TYR A 8 -50.81 -35.70 1.47
C TYR A 8 -49.34 -35.94 1.16
N LEU A 9 -48.96 -37.15 0.70
CA LEU A 9 -47.58 -37.43 0.30
C LEU A 9 -47.18 -36.65 -0.96
N LEU A 10 -48.08 -36.55 -1.96
CA LEU A 10 -47.83 -35.75 -3.17
C LEU A 10 -47.76 -34.25 -2.85
N LEU A 11 -48.58 -33.76 -1.91
CA LEU A 11 -48.54 -32.35 -1.47
C LEU A 11 -47.24 -32.05 -0.69
N CYS A 12 -46.76 -32.97 0.15
CA CYS A 12 -45.47 -32.83 0.82
C CYS A 12 -44.28 -32.89 -0.17
N VAL A 13 -44.33 -33.74 -1.19
CA VAL A 13 -43.29 -33.79 -2.24
C VAL A 13 -43.33 -32.54 -3.14
N LEU A 14 -44.50 -31.94 -3.38
CA LEU A 14 -44.62 -30.64 -4.06
C LEU A 14 -44.15 -29.47 -3.20
N ILE A 15 -44.41 -29.47 -1.89
CA ILE A 15 -43.93 -28.42 -0.97
C ILE A 15 -42.40 -28.51 -0.75
N VAL A 16 -41.82 -29.71 -0.79
CA VAL A 16 -40.36 -29.90 -0.72
C VAL A 16 -39.68 -29.60 -2.07
N SER A 17 -40.32 -29.92 -3.20
CA SER A 17 -39.78 -29.60 -4.54
C SER A 17 -39.87 -28.12 -4.91
N VAL A 18 -40.81 -27.35 -4.33
CA VAL A 18 -40.93 -25.90 -4.61
C VAL A 18 -39.89 -25.07 -3.83
N LYS A 19 -39.23 -25.61 -2.80
CA LYS A 19 -38.05 -24.97 -2.18
C LYS A 19 -36.74 -25.17 -2.96
N GLN A 20 -36.77 -25.93 -4.06
CA GLN A 20 -35.65 -26.05 -5.02
C GLN A 20 -35.86 -25.21 -6.29
N LEU A 21 -36.84 -24.29 -6.30
CA LEU A 21 -36.86 -23.21 -7.29
C LEU A 21 -35.83 -22.16 -6.88
N ASN A 22 -34.73 -22.13 -7.65
CA ASN A 22 -33.77 -21.03 -7.77
C ASN A 22 -33.75 -20.09 -6.56
N ALA A 23 -32.97 -20.45 -5.53
CA ALA A 23 -32.24 -19.41 -4.84
C ALA A 23 -31.37 -18.76 -5.92
N GLN A 24 -31.88 -17.68 -6.54
CA GLN A 24 -31.01 -16.72 -7.20
C GLN A 24 -29.96 -16.42 -6.14
N SER A 25 -28.73 -16.86 -6.38
CA SER A 25 -27.61 -16.48 -5.54
C SER A 25 -27.63 -14.96 -5.52
N GLU A 26 -27.95 -14.36 -4.37
CA GLU A 26 -27.80 -12.93 -4.15
C GLU A 26 -26.43 -12.52 -4.72
N PRO A 27 -26.36 -11.49 -5.58
CA PRO A 27 -25.10 -11.11 -6.19
C PRO A 27 -24.11 -10.77 -5.08
N LEU A 28 -23.00 -11.52 -5.05
CA LEU A 28 -21.98 -11.52 -3.98
C LEU A 28 -21.43 -10.14 -3.58
N PHE A 29 -21.66 -9.08 -4.35
CA PHE A 29 -21.05 -7.75 -4.17
C PHE A 29 -22.08 -6.61 -4.12
N ASN A 30 -23.30 -6.88 -3.65
CA ASN A 30 -24.35 -5.86 -3.48
C ASN A 30 -24.41 -5.23 -2.09
N LYS A 31 -23.62 -5.76 -1.13
CA LYS A 31 -23.52 -5.30 0.26
C LYS A 31 -22.11 -5.49 0.80
N TYR A 32 -21.85 -4.93 1.98
CA TYR A 32 -20.65 -5.24 2.76
C TYR A 32 -20.88 -6.49 3.63
N HIS A 33 -19.86 -7.35 3.73
CA HIS A 33 -19.92 -8.62 4.44
C HIS A 33 -19.22 -8.55 5.80
N SER A 34 -19.91 -9.04 6.83
CA SER A 34 -19.35 -9.24 8.17
C SER A 34 -18.26 -10.31 8.19
N GLY A 35 -17.44 -10.35 9.25
CA GLY A 35 -16.37 -11.35 9.38
C GLY A 35 -16.87 -12.79 9.20
N ASN A 36 -18.01 -13.12 9.82
CA ASN A 36 -18.65 -14.44 9.67
C ASN A 36 -19.08 -14.73 8.22
N GLU A 37 -19.65 -13.76 7.53
CA GLU A 37 -20.04 -13.91 6.12
C GLU A 37 -18.82 -14.05 5.21
N VAL A 38 -17.73 -13.31 5.47
CA VAL A 38 -16.45 -13.47 4.76
C VAL A 38 -15.95 -14.91 4.88
N GLN A 39 -15.97 -15.49 6.09
CA GLN A 39 -15.57 -16.89 6.29
C GLN A 39 -16.48 -17.88 5.52
N GLN A 40 -17.79 -17.62 5.47
CA GLN A 40 -18.73 -18.43 4.70
C GLN A 40 -18.48 -18.33 3.19
N ILE A 41 -18.16 -17.14 2.68
CA ILE A 41 -17.80 -16.92 1.28
C ILE A 41 -16.53 -17.68 0.93
N LEU A 42 -15.48 -17.58 1.75
CA LEU A 42 -14.23 -18.32 1.53
C LEU A 42 -14.46 -19.85 1.50
N LYS A 43 -15.26 -20.37 2.43
CA LYS A 43 -15.68 -21.79 2.45
C LYS A 43 -16.43 -22.17 1.18
N THR A 44 -17.34 -21.32 0.70
CA THR A 44 -18.12 -21.56 -0.52
C THR A 44 -17.24 -21.56 -1.77
N LEU A 45 -16.33 -20.58 -1.89
CA LEU A 45 -15.37 -20.51 -2.99
C LEU A 45 -14.48 -21.76 -3.03
N HIS A 46 -14.01 -22.22 -1.85
CA HIS A 46 -13.23 -23.44 -1.74
C HIS A 46 -14.04 -24.69 -2.12
N GLN A 47 -15.25 -24.86 -1.57
CA GLN A 47 -16.11 -26.02 -1.87
C GLN A 47 -16.41 -26.14 -3.37
N ASN A 48 -16.65 -25.02 -4.04
CA ASN A 48 -16.91 -24.99 -5.49
C ASN A 48 -15.64 -25.24 -6.33
N ASN A 49 -14.44 -25.12 -5.75
CA ASN A 49 -13.15 -25.19 -6.45
C ASN A 49 -12.11 -26.04 -5.70
N ALA A 50 -12.54 -27.10 -5.00
CA ALA A 50 -11.71 -27.82 -4.04
C ALA A 50 -10.45 -28.46 -4.65
N ALA A 51 -10.48 -28.79 -5.95
CA ALA A 51 -9.33 -29.36 -6.66
C ALA A 51 -8.17 -28.37 -6.89
N LYS A 52 -8.41 -27.07 -6.78
CA LYS A 52 -7.42 -26.02 -7.08
C LYS A 52 -7.25 -25.01 -5.94
N THR A 53 -7.96 -25.19 -4.83
CA THR A 53 -7.95 -24.24 -3.72
C THR A 53 -7.69 -24.92 -2.39
N GLN A 54 -7.16 -24.18 -1.42
CA GLN A 54 -7.00 -24.62 -0.04
C GLN A 54 -7.26 -23.46 0.91
N LEU A 55 -7.89 -23.73 2.06
CA LEU A 55 -8.06 -22.75 3.12
C LEU A 55 -6.99 -22.96 4.19
N HIS A 56 -6.32 -21.88 4.57
CA HIS A 56 -5.31 -21.86 5.63
C HIS A 56 -5.81 -20.95 6.75
N ASN A 57 -6.20 -21.52 7.89
CA ASN A 57 -6.44 -20.74 9.09
C ASN A 57 -5.09 -20.36 9.71
N ILE A 58 -4.75 -19.07 9.68
CA ILE A 58 -3.42 -18.59 10.11
C ILE A 58 -3.42 -18.10 11.56
N ALA A 59 -4.58 -17.73 12.10
CA ALA A 59 -4.75 -17.24 13.46
C ALA A 59 -6.23 -17.24 13.88
N THR A 60 -6.45 -17.11 15.18
CA THR A 60 -7.74 -16.69 15.75
C THR A 60 -7.51 -15.33 16.38
N SER A 61 -8.36 -14.34 16.08
CA SER A 61 -8.27 -13.01 16.66
C SER A 61 -8.51 -13.06 18.18
N PRO A 62 -8.05 -12.06 18.94
CA PRO A 62 -8.39 -11.93 20.35
C PRO A 62 -9.90 -11.94 20.61
N GLY A 63 -10.69 -11.38 19.68
CA GLY A 63 -12.15 -11.42 19.71
C GLY A 63 -12.78 -12.73 19.24
N GLY A 64 -11.99 -13.79 19.02
CA GLY A 64 -12.44 -15.15 18.75
C GLY A 64 -12.76 -15.49 17.29
N GLU A 65 -12.53 -14.58 16.35
CA GLU A 65 -12.83 -14.77 14.93
C GLU A 65 -11.67 -15.43 14.18
N GLN A 66 -11.97 -16.28 13.20
CA GLN A 66 -10.94 -16.96 12.40
C GLN A 66 -10.33 -16.04 11.34
N ILE A 67 -9.03 -16.21 11.10
CA ILE A 67 -8.31 -15.47 10.07
C ILE A 67 -7.80 -16.46 9.04
N THR A 68 -8.41 -16.40 7.86
CA THR A 68 -8.27 -17.44 6.84
C THR A 68 -7.71 -16.85 5.57
N VAL A 69 -6.67 -17.51 5.05
CA VAL A 69 -6.13 -17.27 3.71
C VAL A 69 -6.71 -18.30 2.75
N LEU A 70 -7.23 -17.85 1.62
CA LEU A 70 -7.56 -18.72 0.49
C LEU A 70 -6.35 -18.84 -0.43
N GLU A 71 -5.79 -20.03 -0.53
CA GLU A 71 -4.85 -20.40 -1.58
C GLU A 71 -5.63 -20.78 -2.85
N ILE A 72 -5.26 -20.18 -3.97
CA ILE A 72 -5.70 -20.56 -5.32
C ILE A 72 -4.46 -21.02 -6.10
N GLY A 73 -4.56 -22.16 -6.76
CA GLY A 73 -3.42 -22.87 -7.37
C GLY A 73 -2.78 -23.89 -6.43
N SER A 74 -3.53 -24.46 -5.48
CA SER A 74 -3.01 -25.49 -4.54
C SER A 74 -2.55 -26.77 -5.24
N ASN A 75 -3.00 -27.00 -6.47
CA ASN A 75 -2.58 -28.09 -7.35
C ASN A 75 -1.26 -27.82 -8.08
N LEU A 76 -0.68 -26.63 -7.95
CA LEU A 76 0.62 -26.31 -8.55
C LEU A 76 1.72 -26.66 -7.57
N ASP A 77 2.73 -27.38 -8.04
CA ASP A 77 4.00 -27.55 -7.34
C ASP A 77 4.99 -26.47 -7.79
N ASP A 78 5.88 -26.03 -6.91
CA ASP A 78 7.05 -25.19 -7.27
C ASP A 78 6.73 -23.94 -8.13
N ALA A 79 5.59 -23.26 -7.90
CA ALA A 79 5.18 -22.07 -8.65
C ALA A 79 5.35 -20.77 -7.83
N PRO A 80 5.68 -19.63 -8.49
CA PRO A 80 5.71 -18.33 -7.83
C PRO A 80 4.32 -17.96 -7.32
N ALA A 81 4.28 -17.26 -6.19
CA ALA A 81 3.05 -16.85 -5.54
C ALA A 81 2.92 -15.32 -5.45
N ILE A 82 1.68 -14.84 -5.47
CA ILE A 82 1.32 -13.47 -5.15
C ILE A 82 0.46 -13.48 -3.89
N PHE A 83 0.87 -12.70 -2.90
CA PHE A 83 0.07 -12.49 -1.70
C PHE A 83 -0.83 -11.25 -1.87
N VAL A 84 -2.09 -11.36 -1.48
CA VAL A 84 -3.07 -10.27 -1.51
C VAL A 84 -3.68 -10.15 -0.12
N GLY A 85 -3.33 -9.09 0.59
CA GLY A 85 -3.96 -8.73 1.86
C GLY A 85 -4.92 -7.56 1.68
N ALA A 86 -6.02 -7.56 2.41
CA ALA A 86 -6.99 -6.48 2.38
C ALA A 86 -7.48 -6.10 3.77
N ASN A 87 -7.91 -4.84 3.91
CA ASN A 87 -8.57 -4.32 5.11
C ASN A 87 -7.81 -4.63 6.42
N PHE A 88 -6.50 -4.36 6.45
CA PHE A 88 -5.66 -4.61 7.61
C PHE A 88 -6.09 -3.87 8.88
N GLU A 89 -6.70 -2.71 8.71
CA GLU A 89 -7.22 -1.88 9.80
C GLU A 89 -8.65 -2.28 10.22
N GLY A 90 -9.31 -3.16 9.47
CA GLY A 90 -10.69 -3.62 9.72
C GLY A 90 -11.79 -2.62 9.35
N ASN A 91 -11.49 -1.31 9.33
CA ASN A 91 -12.46 -0.23 9.08
C ASN A 91 -12.58 0.25 7.62
N ILE A 92 -12.04 -0.51 6.66
CA ILE A 92 -12.15 -0.24 5.21
C ILE A 92 -12.89 -1.41 4.53
N PRO A 93 -14.19 -1.57 4.75
CA PRO A 93 -14.93 -2.76 4.32
C PRO A 93 -14.92 -2.98 2.80
N LEU A 94 -14.82 -1.91 1.99
CA LEU A 94 -14.67 -2.03 0.53
C LEU A 94 -13.41 -2.80 0.12
N SER A 95 -12.34 -2.73 0.91
CA SER A 95 -11.12 -3.50 0.65
C SER A 95 -11.36 -5.00 0.82
N THR A 96 -12.14 -5.41 1.83
CA THR A 96 -12.56 -6.81 2.01
C THR A 96 -13.31 -7.31 0.78
N GLU A 97 -14.29 -6.53 0.31
CA GLU A 97 -15.06 -6.86 -0.90
C GLU A 97 -14.15 -6.95 -2.13
N GLY A 98 -13.18 -6.05 -2.25
CA GLY A 98 -12.20 -6.07 -3.34
C GLY A 98 -11.38 -7.36 -3.38
N ALA A 99 -10.95 -7.89 -2.23
CA ALA A 99 -10.22 -9.16 -2.16
C ALA A 99 -11.10 -10.36 -2.52
N LEU A 100 -12.36 -10.39 -2.04
CA LEU A 100 -13.32 -11.44 -2.39
C LEU A 100 -13.70 -11.41 -3.88
N TYR A 101 -13.88 -10.21 -4.44
CA TYR A 101 -14.10 -9.98 -5.87
C TYR A 101 -12.92 -10.49 -6.69
N PHE A 102 -11.71 -10.16 -6.25
CA PHE A 102 -10.50 -10.62 -6.91
C PHE A 102 -10.35 -12.15 -6.86
N ALA A 103 -10.62 -12.78 -5.71
CA ALA A 103 -10.62 -14.23 -5.59
C ALA A 103 -11.61 -14.89 -6.56
N LYS A 104 -12.83 -14.35 -6.67
CA LYS A 104 -13.83 -14.83 -7.62
C LYS A 104 -13.34 -14.68 -9.07
N MET A 105 -12.81 -13.52 -9.45
CA MET A 105 -12.27 -13.29 -10.79
C MET A 105 -11.16 -14.28 -11.16
N LEU A 106 -10.28 -14.61 -10.22
CA LEU A 106 -9.21 -15.59 -10.42
C LEU A 106 -9.77 -17.00 -10.62
N LEU A 107 -10.83 -17.37 -9.90
CA LEU A 107 -11.47 -18.69 -10.03
C LEU A 107 -12.29 -18.80 -11.33
N ASP A 108 -12.84 -17.70 -11.81
CA ASP A 108 -13.59 -17.64 -13.07
C ASP A 108 -12.69 -17.72 -14.32
N SER A 109 -11.36 -17.57 -14.18
CA SER A 109 -10.42 -17.60 -15.32
C SER A 109 -9.07 -18.27 -14.99
N SER A 110 -8.76 -19.37 -15.69
CA SER A 110 -7.49 -20.09 -15.51
C SER A 110 -6.26 -19.31 -15.96
N SER A 111 -6.41 -18.32 -16.84
CA SER A 111 -5.28 -17.62 -17.50
C SER A 111 -4.32 -16.93 -16.53
N TYR A 112 -4.73 -16.74 -15.29
CA TYR A 112 -3.94 -16.09 -14.24
C TYR A 112 -3.58 -17.03 -13.08
N THR A 113 -4.05 -18.28 -13.12
CA THR A 113 -3.82 -19.31 -12.09
C THR A 113 -3.12 -20.55 -12.65
N GLU A 114 -2.70 -20.53 -13.92
CA GLU A 114 -2.03 -21.67 -14.59
C GLU A 114 -0.62 -21.92 -14.05
N ASN A 115 0.15 -20.84 -13.83
CA ASN A 115 1.57 -20.92 -13.42
C ASN A 115 1.88 -20.02 -12.22
N ILE A 116 0.86 -19.50 -11.54
CA ILE A 116 0.99 -18.56 -10.42
C ILE A 116 0.03 -18.98 -9.32
N LYS A 117 0.52 -19.08 -8.09
CA LYS A 117 -0.29 -19.24 -6.89
C LYS A 117 -0.77 -17.90 -6.36
N TRP A 118 -1.94 -17.89 -5.74
CA TRP A 118 -2.50 -16.70 -5.11
C TRP A 118 -2.87 -17.00 -3.68
N PHE A 119 -2.42 -16.15 -2.75
CA PHE A 119 -2.80 -16.21 -1.35
C PHE A 119 -3.66 -14.99 -1.04
N ILE A 120 -4.97 -15.18 -0.86
CA ILE A 120 -5.93 -14.09 -0.65
C ILE A 120 -6.34 -14.06 0.83
N LEU A 121 -6.03 -12.94 1.51
CA LEU A 121 -6.41 -12.65 2.89
C LEU A 121 -7.35 -11.43 2.92
N PRO A 122 -8.68 -11.63 2.92
CA PRO A 122 -9.63 -10.53 2.79
C PRO A 122 -9.76 -9.65 4.03
N LEU A 123 -9.62 -10.23 5.23
CA LEU A 123 -9.90 -9.55 6.50
C LEU A 123 -9.03 -10.11 7.63
N PRO A 124 -7.84 -9.52 7.89
CA PRO A 124 -6.96 -9.93 8.97
C PRO A 124 -7.32 -9.28 10.31
N ASN A 125 -8.17 -8.25 10.35
CA ASN A 125 -8.65 -7.62 11.58
C ASN A 125 -10.19 -7.69 11.67
N PRO A 126 -10.75 -8.89 11.90
CA PRO A 126 -12.20 -9.08 11.98
C PRO A 126 -12.84 -8.39 13.18
N ASP A 127 -12.09 -8.22 14.27
CA ASP A 127 -12.54 -7.57 15.51
C ASP A 127 -12.88 -6.09 15.27
N ALA A 128 -11.96 -5.33 14.68
CA ALA A 128 -12.22 -3.93 14.30
C ALA A 128 -13.37 -3.81 13.30
N ALA A 129 -13.50 -4.76 12.37
CA ALA A 129 -14.56 -4.74 11.36
C ALA A 129 -15.96 -4.84 11.96
N LYS A 130 -16.13 -5.42 13.16
CA LYS A 130 -17.42 -5.46 13.88
C LYS A 130 -17.99 -4.05 14.07
N GLY A 131 -17.14 -3.03 14.28
CA GLY A 131 -17.57 -1.64 14.44
C GLY A 131 -18.34 -1.09 13.23
N PHE A 132 -18.08 -1.59 12.02
CA PHE A 132 -18.85 -1.20 10.84
C PHE A 132 -20.25 -1.84 10.81
N PHE A 133 -20.48 -2.95 11.51
CA PHE A 133 -21.74 -3.68 11.54
C PHE A 133 -22.55 -3.47 12.83
N ALA A 134 -21.94 -2.87 13.86
CA ALA A 134 -22.58 -2.52 15.13
C ALA A 134 -23.69 -1.46 14.96
N SER A 135 -24.60 -1.33 15.93
CA SER A 135 -25.63 -0.28 15.89
C SER A 135 -25.01 1.12 15.96
N VAL A 136 -24.01 1.30 16.83
CA VAL A 136 -23.24 2.53 16.98
C VAL A 136 -21.95 2.42 16.17
N LYS A 137 -21.66 3.43 15.34
CA LYS A 137 -20.44 3.47 14.52
C LYS A 137 -19.38 4.30 15.21
N ASN A 138 -18.13 3.85 15.21
CA ASN A 138 -17.01 4.56 15.84
C ASN A 138 -15.71 4.55 15.03
N ASN A 139 -15.73 3.99 13.80
CA ASN A 139 -14.55 3.89 12.92
C ASN A 139 -13.33 3.16 13.54
N ARG A 140 -13.56 2.27 14.51
CA ARG A 140 -12.54 1.51 15.24
C ARG A 140 -11.58 0.78 14.31
N SER A 141 -10.28 0.85 14.61
CA SER A 141 -9.20 0.24 13.79
C SER A 141 -8.32 -0.77 14.53
N VAL A 142 -8.62 -1.02 15.81
CA VAL A 142 -7.88 -1.91 16.70
C VAL A 142 -8.65 -3.21 16.93
N ASN A 143 -7.93 -4.30 17.16
CA ASN A 143 -8.54 -5.59 17.50
C ASN A 143 -9.03 -5.63 18.97
N ASP A 144 -9.58 -6.77 19.41
CA ASP A 144 -10.10 -6.95 20.79
C ASP A 144 -8.98 -7.38 21.78
N PHE A 145 -7.69 -7.14 21.46
CA PHE A 145 -6.58 -7.50 22.36
C PHE A 145 -6.61 -6.60 23.60
N VAL A 146 -6.68 -7.18 24.79
CA VAL A 146 -6.70 -6.38 26.04
C VAL A 146 -5.31 -5.81 26.31
N VAL A 147 -5.20 -4.48 26.33
CA VAL A 147 -3.97 -3.76 26.69
C VAL A 147 -4.31 -2.74 27.77
N ASN A 148 -3.51 -2.69 28.82
CA ASN A 148 -3.43 -1.50 29.68
C ASN A 148 -2.42 -0.57 29.03
N ASN A 149 -2.85 0.54 28.43
CA ASN A 149 -1.94 1.38 27.65
C ASN A 149 -1.27 2.49 28.48
N ASP A 150 -1.68 2.79 29.70
CA ASP A 150 -1.14 3.87 30.53
C ASP A 150 -0.46 3.41 31.85
N MET A 151 -0.47 2.10 32.10
CA MET A 151 0.16 1.35 33.19
C MET A 151 -0.42 1.59 34.58
N ASP A 152 -1.71 1.85 34.68
CA ASP A 152 -2.42 2.09 35.95
C ASP A 152 -3.09 0.85 36.59
N GLU A 153 -2.81 -0.35 36.06
CA GLU A 153 -3.37 -1.65 36.44
C GLU A 153 -4.82 -1.94 36.03
N ALA A 154 -5.48 -1.06 35.28
CA ALA A 154 -6.82 -1.30 34.76
C ALA A 154 -6.90 -1.28 33.21
N THR A 155 -8.01 -1.72 32.63
CA THR A 155 -8.11 -2.02 31.18
C THR A 155 -9.53 -1.85 30.67
N ASN A 156 -9.68 -1.31 29.45
CA ASN A 156 -10.99 -1.11 28.78
C ASN A 156 -11.94 -0.22 29.59
N GLU A 157 -11.45 0.90 30.10
CA GLU A 157 -12.17 1.71 31.09
C GLU A 157 -13.15 2.70 30.43
N ASP A 158 -12.74 3.39 29.37
CA ASP A 158 -13.59 4.38 28.70
C ASP A 158 -13.86 4.04 27.23
N GLY A 159 -14.83 3.15 27.00
CA GLY A 159 -15.42 2.97 25.67
C GLY A 159 -16.11 4.23 25.16
N PHE A 160 -16.39 4.29 23.85
CA PHE A 160 -17.15 5.42 23.30
C PHE A 160 -18.62 5.34 23.72
N ASP A 161 -19.13 6.44 24.29
CA ASP A 161 -20.54 6.60 24.64
C ASP A 161 -21.24 7.50 23.61
N ASP A 162 -22.31 6.98 22.99
CA ASP A 162 -23.18 7.75 22.08
C ASP A 162 -24.09 8.65 22.93
N LEU A 163 -23.60 9.85 23.25
CA LEU A 163 -24.21 10.77 24.21
C LEU A 163 -25.44 11.47 23.62
N ASN A 164 -25.47 11.67 22.30
CA ASN A 164 -26.60 12.28 21.60
C ASN A 164 -27.62 11.25 21.06
N GLY A 165 -27.28 9.95 21.06
CA GLY A 165 -28.14 8.87 20.63
C GLY A 165 -28.37 8.82 19.11
N ASP A 166 -27.45 9.39 18.32
CA ASP A 166 -27.58 9.47 16.86
C ASP A 166 -27.03 8.22 16.13
N GLY A 167 -26.42 7.29 16.87
CA GLY A 167 -25.83 6.06 16.36
C GLY A 167 -24.41 6.24 15.81
N PHE A 168 -23.79 7.41 15.97
CA PHE A 168 -22.46 7.74 15.51
C PHE A 168 -21.64 8.38 16.62
N ILE A 169 -20.49 7.79 16.93
CA ILE A 169 -19.48 8.45 17.75
C ILE A 169 -18.79 9.49 16.89
N THR A 170 -19.02 10.75 17.23
CA THR A 170 -18.45 11.90 16.53
C THR A 170 -17.40 12.60 17.39
N GLN A 171 -17.36 13.93 17.37
CA GLN A 171 -16.43 14.71 18.20
C GLN A 171 -17.20 15.56 19.20
N MET A 172 -16.54 15.84 20.31
CA MET A 172 -16.98 16.83 21.28
C MET A 172 -16.06 18.05 21.23
N ARG A 173 -16.64 19.24 21.37
CA ARG A 173 -15.90 20.48 21.56
C ARG A 173 -16.31 21.19 22.85
N VAL A 174 -15.31 21.65 23.59
CA VAL A 174 -15.47 22.32 24.89
C VAL A 174 -14.81 23.68 24.83
N LYS A 175 -15.53 24.74 25.24
CA LYS A 175 -14.96 26.09 25.30
C LYS A 175 -13.91 26.18 26.40
N ASP A 176 -12.69 26.55 26.04
CA ASP A 176 -11.55 26.65 26.96
C ASP A 176 -10.55 27.70 26.47
N LEU A 177 -10.04 28.54 27.38
CA LEU A 177 -9.05 29.59 27.07
C LEU A 177 -7.71 29.04 26.57
N SER A 178 -7.43 27.77 26.85
CA SER A 178 -6.28 26.99 26.35
C SER A 178 -6.62 26.13 25.14
N GLY A 179 -7.78 26.38 24.51
CA GLY A 179 -8.24 25.71 23.31
C GLY A 179 -7.22 25.76 22.18
N THR A 180 -7.21 24.71 21.37
CA THR A 180 -6.31 24.58 20.20
C THR A 180 -7.03 24.82 18.88
N HIS A 181 -8.36 24.90 18.89
CA HIS A 181 -9.19 25.06 17.71
C HIS A 181 -10.17 26.22 17.86
N PHE A 182 -10.58 26.82 16.75
CA PHE A 182 -11.66 27.80 16.69
C PHE A 182 -12.62 27.44 15.54
N VAL A 183 -13.84 27.98 15.59
CA VAL A 183 -14.86 27.73 14.56
C VAL A 183 -14.45 28.45 13.27
N SER A 184 -14.46 27.73 12.15
CA SER A 184 -14.18 28.31 10.83
C SER A 184 -15.15 29.46 10.53
N LYS A 185 -14.61 30.59 10.06
CA LYS A 185 -15.42 31.73 9.61
C LYS A 185 -16.19 31.44 8.32
N ASN A 186 -15.78 30.40 7.59
CA ASN A 186 -16.34 30.05 6.28
C ASN A 186 -17.50 29.06 6.38
N ASP A 187 -17.50 28.20 7.41
CA ASP A 187 -18.57 27.25 7.68
C ASP A 187 -18.56 26.86 9.18
N PRO A 188 -19.63 27.13 9.94
CA PRO A 188 -19.67 26.90 11.39
C PRO A 188 -19.56 25.42 11.78
N ARG A 189 -19.72 24.49 10.83
CA ARG A 189 -19.51 23.05 11.03
C ARG A 189 -18.04 22.71 11.21
N ILE A 190 -17.13 23.48 10.62
CA ILE A 190 -15.70 23.13 10.52
C ILE A 190 -14.90 23.76 11.66
N MET A 191 -14.05 22.96 12.30
CA MET A 191 -13.10 23.40 13.32
C MET A 191 -11.70 23.55 12.72
N VAL A 192 -11.06 24.70 12.94
CA VAL A 192 -9.72 25.01 12.41
C VAL A 192 -8.73 25.08 13.57
N ARG A 193 -7.57 24.43 13.40
CA ARG A 193 -6.50 24.48 14.41
C ARG A 193 -5.81 25.85 14.37
N ALA A 194 -5.67 26.49 15.52
CA ALA A 194 -5.00 27.77 15.63
C ALA A 194 -3.50 27.66 15.32
N ASP A 195 -2.98 28.57 14.48
CA ASP A 195 -1.56 28.68 14.22
C ASP A 195 -0.89 29.63 15.22
N ALA A 196 -0.20 29.03 16.20
CA ALA A 196 0.58 29.77 17.19
C ALA A 196 1.63 30.69 16.57
N LYS A 197 2.14 30.39 15.36
CA LYS A 197 3.12 31.25 14.66
C LYS A 197 2.50 32.53 14.14
N LYS A 198 1.18 32.54 13.92
CA LYS A 198 0.40 33.72 13.51
C LYS A 198 -0.20 34.48 14.71
N GLY A 199 0.07 34.02 15.93
CA GLY A 199 -0.54 34.58 17.15
C GLY A 199 -2.02 34.25 17.30
N GLU A 200 -2.53 33.27 16.55
CA GLU A 200 -3.90 32.78 16.71
C GLU A 200 -4.05 32.03 18.03
N ARG A 201 -5.21 32.20 18.67
CA ARG A 201 -5.58 31.47 19.89
C ARG A 201 -6.84 30.66 19.61
N GLY A 202 -6.82 29.39 19.98
CA GLY A 202 -8.02 28.56 19.93
C GLY A 202 -8.98 28.92 21.07
N GLU A 203 -10.25 28.62 20.84
CA GLU A 203 -11.34 28.83 21.79
C GLU A 203 -11.94 27.50 22.28
N TYR A 204 -11.63 26.41 21.59
CA TYR A 204 -12.17 25.07 21.86
C TYR A 204 -11.06 24.03 22.01
N LYS A 205 -11.26 23.13 22.97
CA LYS A 205 -10.61 21.82 23.02
C LYS A 205 -11.51 20.79 22.33
N MET A 206 -10.89 19.87 21.61
CA MET A 206 -11.58 18.82 20.85
C MET A 206 -11.33 17.47 21.53
N TYR A 207 -12.37 16.68 21.68
CA TYR A 207 -12.35 15.33 22.23
C TYR A 207 -13.14 14.39 21.31
N ALA A 208 -12.92 13.08 21.43
CA ALA A 208 -13.89 12.12 20.90
C ALA A 208 -15.15 12.15 21.79
N GLU A 209 -16.28 11.75 21.23
CA GLU A 209 -17.52 11.61 22.00
C GLU A 209 -17.44 10.46 23.02
N GLY A 210 -17.72 10.76 24.28
CA GLY A 210 -17.69 9.81 25.40
C GLY A 210 -17.64 10.51 26.76
N ILE A 211 -17.66 9.73 27.85
CA ILE A 211 -17.53 10.17 29.24
C ILE A 211 -16.25 9.58 29.89
N ASP A 212 -15.87 10.12 31.04
CA ASP A 212 -14.84 9.56 31.94
C ASP A 212 -15.60 8.59 32.87
N ASN A 213 -15.51 7.29 32.58
CA ASN A 213 -16.40 6.27 33.15
C ASN A 213 -15.93 5.77 34.51
N ASP A 214 -14.64 5.95 34.82
CA ASP A 214 -14.00 5.53 36.07
C ASP A 214 -13.64 6.70 37.01
N GLU A 215 -13.88 7.94 36.58
CA GLU A 215 -13.72 9.18 37.33
C GLU A 215 -12.24 9.49 37.70
N ASP A 216 -11.27 9.05 36.89
CA ASP A 216 -9.83 9.29 37.14
C ASP A 216 -9.35 10.69 36.66
N GLY A 217 -10.20 11.40 35.92
CA GLY A 217 -9.94 12.75 35.40
C GLY A 217 -9.24 12.78 34.04
N LYS A 218 -8.99 11.62 33.43
CA LYS A 218 -8.60 11.45 32.04
C LYS A 218 -9.82 10.97 31.24
N TYR A 219 -9.88 11.27 29.94
CA TYR A 219 -11.11 11.15 29.15
C TYR A 219 -10.91 10.24 27.95
N ASN A 220 -11.83 9.28 27.75
CA ASN A 220 -11.76 8.29 26.67
C ASN A 220 -10.41 7.54 26.70
N GLU A 221 -9.92 7.23 27.90
CA GLU A 221 -8.70 6.45 28.04
C GLU A 221 -9.00 4.97 27.83
N ASP A 222 -8.17 4.35 27.00
CA ASP A 222 -8.18 2.90 26.77
C ASP A 222 -9.55 2.31 26.37
N GLY A 223 -10.25 2.98 25.44
CA GLY A 223 -11.49 2.46 24.89
C GLY A 223 -11.39 1.04 24.29
N GLU A 224 -12.50 0.30 24.28
CA GLU A 224 -12.59 -1.13 23.95
C GLU A 224 -11.66 -1.54 22.80
N GLY A 225 -10.60 -2.29 23.10
CA GLY A 225 -9.69 -2.86 22.11
C GLY A 225 -8.20 -2.71 22.40
N GLY A 226 -7.38 -3.00 21.39
CA GLY A 226 -5.93 -3.12 21.54
C GLY A 226 -5.14 -2.62 20.34
N ILE A 227 -4.69 -3.54 19.50
CA ILE A 227 -3.65 -3.28 18.52
C ILE A 227 -4.23 -3.18 17.11
N ASN A 228 -3.83 -2.16 16.38
CA ASN A 228 -4.12 -1.98 14.98
C ASN A 228 -3.18 -2.87 14.15
N VAL A 229 -3.75 -3.98 13.66
CA VAL A 229 -3.08 -4.96 12.80
C VAL A 229 -2.43 -4.32 11.57
N GLY A 230 -2.94 -3.18 11.07
CA GLY A 230 -2.40 -2.45 9.92
C GLY A 230 -1.12 -1.67 10.15
N ILE A 231 -0.66 -1.50 11.40
CA ILE A 231 0.58 -0.77 11.73
C ILE A 231 1.53 -1.55 12.66
N ALA A 232 1.26 -2.84 12.88
CA ALA A 232 1.99 -3.69 13.81
C ALA A 232 3.10 -4.55 13.16
N PHE A 233 3.53 -4.23 11.93
CA PHE A 233 4.61 -4.94 11.23
C PHE A 233 6.00 -4.37 11.54
N PRO A 234 7.08 -5.16 11.37
CA PRO A 234 8.43 -4.77 11.79
C PRO A 234 8.98 -3.47 11.18
N HIS A 235 8.57 -3.13 9.96
CA HIS A 235 9.20 -2.03 9.23
C HIS A 235 8.77 -0.67 9.77
N LEU A 236 9.71 0.08 10.37
CA LEU A 236 9.44 1.36 11.03
C LEU A 236 8.41 1.26 12.17
N PHE A 237 8.30 0.08 12.78
CA PHE A 237 7.49 -0.13 13.96
C PHE A 237 7.76 0.94 15.03
N SER A 238 6.71 1.52 15.60
CA SER A 238 6.81 2.62 16.54
C SER A 238 6.13 2.30 17.86
N HIS A 239 6.93 1.93 18.86
CA HIS A 239 6.52 1.74 20.26
C HIS A 239 5.88 2.98 20.91
N LYS A 240 6.01 4.17 20.29
CA LYS A 240 5.37 5.41 20.76
C LYS A 240 3.88 5.47 20.40
N ILE A 241 3.43 4.63 19.47
CA ILE A 241 2.02 4.56 19.07
C ILE A 241 1.42 3.39 19.85
N LYS A 242 0.57 3.69 20.84
CA LYS A 242 -0.11 2.68 21.68
C LYS A 242 -0.75 1.58 20.83
N GLU A 243 -1.52 1.97 19.81
CA GLU A 243 -2.20 1.06 18.86
C GLU A 243 -1.25 0.16 18.04
N ALA A 244 0.05 0.46 17.94
CA ALA A 244 0.98 -0.43 17.22
C ALA A 244 1.36 -1.67 18.05
N GLY A 245 1.17 -1.61 19.37
CA GLY A 245 1.63 -2.62 20.32
C GLY A 245 3.04 -2.36 20.86
N ILE A 246 3.48 -3.25 21.73
CA ILE A 246 4.78 -3.17 22.42
C ILE A 246 5.93 -3.85 21.65
N TRP A 247 5.63 -4.69 20.67
CA TRP A 247 6.61 -5.19 19.69
C TRP A 247 5.89 -5.63 18.40
N PRO A 248 6.56 -5.66 17.25
CA PRO A 248 5.92 -6.07 16.00
C PRO A 248 5.52 -7.54 16.07
N GLY A 249 4.31 -7.85 15.61
CA GLY A 249 3.79 -9.21 15.69
C GLY A 249 3.37 -9.65 17.09
N GLN A 250 3.03 -8.72 17.99
CA GLN A 250 2.52 -9.04 19.33
C GLN A 250 1.22 -9.85 19.29
N THR A 251 0.32 -9.53 18.35
CA THR A 251 -1.00 -10.15 18.30
C THR A 251 -1.01 -11.39 17.40
N PRO A 252 -1.90 -12.36 17.66
CA PRO A 252 -1.95 -13.61 16.90
C PRO A 252 -2.17 -13.37 15.40
N GLU A 253 -2.91 -12.35 15.01
CA GLU A 253 -3.19 -12.01 13.61
C GLU A 253 -1.91 -11.66 12.86
N VAL A 254 -1.11 -10.75 13.41
CA VAL A 254 0.11 -10.26 12.79
C VAL A 254 1.18 -11.35 12.85
N TYR A 255 1.33 -12.03 13.99
CA TYR A 255 2.29 -13.13 14.14
C TYR A 255 1.99 -14.28 13.17
N GLY A 256 0.72 -14.70 13.10
CA GLY A 256 0.26 -15.75 12.19
C GLY A 256 0.52 -15.40 10.74
N LEU A 257 0.30 -14.14 10.36
CA LEU A 257 0.61 -13.66 9.01
C LEU A 257 2.12 -13.62 8.73
N LEU A 258 2.93 -13.08 9.65
CA LEU A 258 4.39 -13.07 9.50
C LEU A 258 4.90 -14.50 9.25
N ARG A 259 4.47 -15.45 10.08
CA ARG A 259 4.83 -16.86 9.94
C ARG A 259 4.35 -17.44 8.60
N PHE A 260 3.09 -17.20 8.23
CA PHE A 260 2.52 -17.69 6.97
C PHE A 260 3.35 -17.26 5.76
N ILE A 261 3.79 -16.00 5.73
CA ILE A 261 4.61 -15.44 4.65
C ILE A 261 6.03 -16.01 4.68
N PHE A 262 6.68 -16.07 5.85
CA PHE A 262 8.06 -16.60 5.95
C PHE A 262 8.15 -18.09 5.61
N ASP A 263 7.11 -18.87 5.90
CA ASP A 263 7.02 -20.29 5.54
C ASP A 263 6.78 -20.49 4.02
N ARG A 264 6.57 -19.41 3.25
CA ARG A 264 6.27 -19.43 1.81
C ARG A 264 7.28 -18.56 1.05
N PRO A 265 8.53 -19.03 0.91
CA PRO A 265 9.57 -18.27 0.21
C PRO A 265 9.24 -18.05 -1.26
N ASN A 266 8.23 -18.72 -1.81
CA ASN A 266 7.78 -18.56 -3.19
C ASN A 266 6.95 -17.30 -3.45
N ILE A 267 6.62 -16.51 -2.44
CA ILE A 267 5.92 -15.23 -2.62
C ILE A 267 6.86 -14.22 -3.29
N ALA A 268 6.53 -13.87 -4.54
CA ALA A 268 7.34 -13.03 -5.41
C ALA A 268 6.83 -11.58 -5.52
N MET A 269 5.60 -11.32 -5.07
CA MET A 269 4.94 -10.01 -5.13
C MET A 269 3.81 -9.93 -4.11
N ALA A 270 3.51 -8.74 -3.62
CA ALA A 270 2.42 -8.49 -2.68
C ALA A 270 1.49 -7.37 -3.13
N TYR A 271 0.18 -7.56 -2.92
CA TYR A 271 -0.86 -6.56 -3.09
C TYR A 271 -1.53 -6.26 -1.74
N THR A 272 -1.81 -4.97 -1.49
CA THR A 272 -2.50 -4.50 -0.28
C THR A 272 -3.70 -3.64 -0.66
N LEU A 273 -4.92 -4.08 -0.34
CA LEU A 273 -6.12 -3.28 -0.52
C LEU A 273 -6.43 -2.55 0.79
N GLY A 274 -6.42 -1.22 0.79
CA GLY A 274 -6.55 -0.42 2.01
C GLY A 274 -6.53 1.08 1.76
N SER A 275 -6.01 1.86 2.71
CA SER A 275 -6.01 3.32 2.66
C SER A 275 -4.92 3.93 1.76
N SER A 276 -3.79 3.22 1.59
CA SER A 276 -2.68 3.64 0.72
C SER A 276 -2.87 3.20 -0.74
N ASN A 277 -2.20 3.86 -1.70
CA ASN A 277 -2.42 3.59 -3.12
C ASN A 277 -1.15 3.73 -3.99
N PHE A 278 -0.24 2.76 -3.90
CA PHE A 278 0.98 2.71 -4.74
C PHE A 278 0.71 2.46 -6.22
N CYS A 279 -0.45 1.90 -6.59
CA CYS A 279 -0.85 1.80 -7.99
C CYS A 279 -1.15 3.18 -8.60
N LEU A 280 -1.72 4.13 -7.85
CA LEU A 280 -2.03 5.45 -8.37
C LEU A 280 -0.94 6.49 -8.10
N VAL A 281 -0.26 6.39 -6.96
CA VAL A 281 0.78 7.33 -6.51
C VAL A 281 2.01 6.53 -6.08
N PRO A 282 3.16 6.63 -6.79
CA PRO A 282 4.38 5.91 -6.41
C PRO A 282 4.75 6.15 -4.93
N PRO A 283 5.36 5.16 -4.26
CA PRO A 283 5.71 5.28 -2.85
C PRO A 283 6.65 6.47 -2.65
N LYS A 284 6.33 7.33 -1.69
CA LYS A 284 7.09 8.56 -1.42
C LYS A 284 8.23 8.28 -0.44
N GLY A 285 9.37 8.92 -0.70
CA GLY A 285 10.45 9.10 0.28
C GLY A 285 10.15 10.24 1.26
N GLY A 286 11.14 10.60 2.07
CA GLY A 286 11.06 11.68 3.06
C GLY A 286 11.04 11.21 4.52
N ARG A 287 11.11 9.89 4.77
CA ARG A 287 11.28 9.35 6.12
C ARG A 287 12.73 9.53 6.58
N ARG A 288 12.92 9.85 7.85
CA ARG A 288 14.24 10.01 8.48
C ARG A 288 14.62 8.71 9.19
N GLY A 289 15.75 8.11 8.79
CA GLY A 289 16.27 6.89 9.40
C GLY A 289 17.23 7.21 10.57
N GLY A 290 17.38 6.28 11.51
CA GLY A 290 18.25 6.42 12.68
C GLY A 290 19.70 5.95 12.45
N ALA A 291 20.30 6.22 11.28
CA ALA A 291 21.65 5.76 10.96
C ALA A 291 22.68 6.29 11.98
N ASN A 292 23.68 5.48 12.36
CA ASN A 292 24.84 5.96 13.11
C ASN A 292 25.69 6.86 12.21
N LEU A 293 25.62 8.17 12.46
CA LEU A 293 26.22 9.22 11.65
C LEU A 293 27.73 9.38 11.88
N GLU A 294 28.31 8.63 12.81
CA GLU A 294 29.71 8.80 13.23
C GLU A 294 30.69 7.86 12.52
N SER A 295 30.21 6.77 11.89
CA SER A 295 31.06 5.79 11.21
C SER A 295 30.38 5.23 9.95
N ILE A 296 30.56 5.94 8.85
CA ILE A 296 29.94 5.69 7.55
C ILE A 296 30.91 4.99 6.61
N LYS A 297 30.53 3.82 6.10
CA LYS A 297 31.26 3.16 5.00
C LYS A 297 30.62 3.55 3.67
N ILE A 298 31.36 4.25 2.82
CA ILE A 298 30.87 4.70 1.51
C ILE A 298 30.87 3.50 0.54
N PRO A 299 29.72 3.11 -0.04
CA PRO A 299 29.67 2.01 -1.00
C PRO A 299 30.60 2.26 -2.20
N SER A 300 31.26 1.22 -2.71
CA SER A 300 32.29 1.33 -3.76
C SER A 300 31.79 2.02 -5.05
N ARG A 301 30.48 1.94 -5.33
CA ARG A 301 29.86 2.65 -6.45
C ARG A 301 29.93 4.18 -6.31
N TYR A 302 29.79 4.70 -5.10
CA TYR A 302 29.87 6.14 -4.80
C TYR A 302 31.28 6.58 -4.45
N ALA A 303 32.11 5.68 -3.90
CA ALA A 303 33.49 5.99 -3.55
C ALA A 303 34.30 6.49 -4.77
N ARG A 304 34.12 5.85 -5.93
CA ARG A 304 34.72 6.31 -7.20
C ARG A 304 34.23 7.67 -7.66
N MET A 305 32.94 7.96 -7.46
CA MET A 305 32.33 9.24 -7.83
C MET A 305 32.79 10.38 -6.93
N LEU A 306 32.96 10.11 -5.64
CA LEU A 306 33.39 11.07 -4.62
C LEU A 306 34.93 11.17 -4.50
N GLY A 307 35.69 10.33 -5.23
CA GLY A 307 37.15 10.32 -5.18
C GLY A 307 37.73 9.82 -3.85
N VAL A 308 37.01 8.94 -3.15
CA VAL A 308 37.33 8.49 -1.79
C VAL A 308 37.58 6.99 -1.70
N ASP A 309 38.26 6.57 -0.63
CA ASP A 309 38.64 5.18 -0.39
C ASP A 309 37.47 4.38 0.21
N ALA A 310 36.95 3.42 -0.55
CA ALA A 310 35.82 2.57 -0.14
C ALA A 310 36.13 1.62 1.04
N SER A 311 37.40 1.47 1.41
CA SER A 311 37.83 0.64 2.54
C SER A 311 37.81 1.38 3.88
N LYS A 312 37.72 2.72 3.86
CA LYS A 312 37.72 3.57 5.05
C LYS A 312 36.30 3.96 5.49
N THR A 313 36.20 4.36 6.76
CA THR A 313 34.99 4.92 7.36
C THR A 313 35.12 6.43 7.53
N TYR A 314 34.01 7.14 7.38
CA TYR A 314 33.91 8.60 7.39
C TYR A 314 32.86 9.08 8.40
N LYS A 315 32.96 10.31 8.89
CA LYS A 315 31.89 10.96 9.68
C LYS A 315 30.89 11.63 8.74
N MET A 316 29.62 11.77 9.16
CA MET A 316 28.58 12.37 8.34
C MET A 316 28.94 13.76 7.81
N ASP A 317 29.57 14.61 8.63
CA ASP A 317 29.97 15.95 8.21
C ASP A 317 31.01 15.93 7.07
N GLU A 318 31.95 15.00 7.11
CA GLU A 318 32.95 14.81 6.05
C GLU A 318 32.27 14.39 4.75
N VAL A 319 31.28 13.51 4.84
CA VAL A 319 30.54 13.01 3.70
C VAL A 319 29.58 14.07 3.13
N VAL A 320 28.97 14.89 3.99
CA VAL A 320 28.20 16.08 3.59
C VAL A 320 29.08 17.04 2.80
N GLU A 321 30.30 17.29 3.26
CA GLU A 321 31.24 18.18 2.58
C GLU A 321 31.67 17.62 1.21
N LEU A 322 31.96 16.32 1.15
CA LEU A 322 32.24 15.63 -0.12
C LEU A 322 31.06 15.74 -1.10
N MET A 323 29.83 15.62 -0.61
CA MET A 323 28.63 15.70 -1.44
C MET A 323 28.35 17.12 -1.97
N LYS A 324 28.68 18.17 -1.21
CA LYS A 324 28.57 19.57 -1.69
C LYS A 324 29.40 19.85 -2.94
N THR A 325 30.48 19.09 -3.18
CA THR A 325 31.31 19.25 -4.38
C THR A 325 30.61 18.77 -5.67
N ILE A 326 29.58 17.93 -5.53
CA ILE A 326 28.85 17.29 -6.64
C ILE A 326 27.45 17.87 -6.79
N VAL A 327 26.88 18.43 -5.72
CA VAL A 327 25.55 19.02 -5.71
C VAL A 327 25.62 20.48 -6.21
N PRO A 328 24.69 20.93 -7.08
CA PRO A 328 24.68 22.30 -7.60
C PRO A 328 24.65 23.38 -6.51
N ALA A 329 25.36 24.49 -6.73
CA ALA A 329 25.41 25.62 -5.81
C ALA A 329 23.99 26.16 -5.51
N GLY A 330 23.66 26.29 -4.21
CA GLY A 330 22.35 26.77 -3.73
C GLY A 330 21.43 25.68 -3.15
N MET A 331 21.81 24.40 -3.22
CA MET A 331 21.08 23.31 -2.57
C MET A 331 21.74 22.93 -1.24
N GLU A 332 20.98 22.99 -0.14
CA GLU A 332 21.45 22.59 1.19
C GLU A 332 21.62 21.06 1.26
N VAL A 333 22.84 20.59 1.50
CA VAL A 333 23.13 19.17 1.66
C VAL A 333 22.98 18.81 3.13
N THR A 334 21.89 18.12 3.47
CA THR A 334 21.61 17.68 4.85
C THR A 334 22.12 16.25 5.11
N PRO A 335 22.45 15.88 6.36
CA PRO A 335 22.78 14.50 6.75
C PRO A 335 21.78 13.44 6.27
N SER A 336 20.48 13.76 6.28
CA SER A 336 19.43 12.84 5.81
C SER A 336 19.50 12.59 4.31
N MET A 337 19.84 13.61 3.51
CA MET A 337 20.04 13.46 2.06
C MET A 337 21.26 12.60 1.76
N VAL A 338 22.36 12.80 2.50
CA VAL A 338 23.58 12.01 2.36
C VAL A 338 23.37 10.55 2.76
N ALA A 339 22.68 10.31 3.88
CA ALA A 339 22.33 8.95 4.31
C ALA A 339 21.44 8.25 3.27
N GLY A 340 20.45 8.94 2.72
CA GLY A 340 19.62 8.43 1.63
C GLY A 340 20.45 8.12 0.37
N PHE A 341 21.28 9.07 -0.06
CA PHE A 341 22.12 8.95 -1.26
C PHE A 341 23.11 7.79 -1.18
N LEU A 342 23.76 7.61 -0.04
CA LEU A 342 24.73 6.54 0.18
C LEU A 342 24.10 5.22 0.64
N GLY A 343 22.78 5.19 0.87
CA GLY A 343 22.08 4.02 1.40
C GLY A 343 22.53 3.64 2.82
N LEU A 344 22.88 4.62 3.65
CA LEU A 344 23.37 4.42 5.01
C LEU A 344 22.22 4.31 6.01
N GLY A 345 22.39 3.43 6.99
CA GLY A 345 21.35 3.09 7.96
C GLY A 345 20.24 2.22 7.38
N ALA A 346 19.17 2.05 8.16
CA ALA A 346 17.99 1.31 7.72
C ALA A 346 17.42 1.92 6.43
N ALA A 347 16.98 1.07 5.50
CA ALA A 347 16.25 1.51 4.32
C ALA A 347 14.90 2.05 4.76
N VAL A 348 14.70 3.36 4.75
CA VAL A 348 13.41 3.98 5.17
C VAL A 348 12.71 4.71 4.03
N ASN A 349 13.38 4.82 2.88
CA ASN A 349 12.87 5.44 1.66
C ASN A 349 13.02 4.47 0.48
N PRO A 350 12.06 4.48 -0.48
CA PRO A 350 12.15 3.63 -1.66
C PRO A 350 13.42 3.90 -2.45
N LEU A 351 13.98 2.86 -3.08
CA LEU A 351 15.18 2.99 -3.89
C LEU A 351 14.85 3.50 -5.29
N ASP A 352 15.68 4.39 -5.82
CA ASP A 352 15.46 5.05 -7.12
C ASP A 352 15.30 4.06 -8.28
N ASP A 353 16.03 2.94 -8.27
CA ASP A 353 15.90 1.91 -9.29
C ASP A 353 14.55 1.21 -9.26
N ASP A 354 13.96 1.04 -8.08
CA ASP A 354 12.63 0.45 -7.94
C ASP A 354 11.52 1.47 -8.25
N LEU A 355 11.74 2.75 -7.92
CA LEU A 355 10.82 3.83 -8.25
C LEU A 355 10.55 3.95 -9.75
N LYS A 356 11.47 3.49 -10.61
CA LYS A 356 11.27 3.44 -12.07
C LYS A 356 10.06 2.61 -12.45
N PHE A 357 9.94 1.37 -11.93
CA PHE A 357 8.80 0.52 -12.26
C PHE A 357 7.52 0.99 -11.55
N TYR A 358 7.61 1.51 -10.32
CA TYR A 358 6.44 2.10 -9.65
C TYR A 358 5.87 3.29 -10.43
N THR A 359 6.74 4.17 -10.93
CA THR A 359 6.33 5.32 -11.74
C THR A 359 5.68 4.86 -13.04
N LYS A 360 6.33 3.93 -13.76
CA LYS A 360 5.79 3.38 -15.01
C LYS A 360 4.41 2.74 -14.82
N PHE A 361 4.26 1.89 -13.81
CA PHE A 361 2.99 1.21 -13.55
C PHE A 361 1.91 2.15 -13.02
N SER A 362 2.31 3.22 -12.32
CA SER A 362 1.37 4.29 -11.93
C SER A 362 0.83 5.05 -13.13
N GLU A 363 1.66 5.35 -14.11
CA GLU A 363 1.25 5.96 -15.37
C GLU A 363 0.32 5.03 -16.15
N ASP A 364 0.71 3.76 -16.28
CA ASP A 364 -0.11 2.75 -16.97
C ASP A 364 -1.47 2.55 -16.30
N TYR A 365 -1.53 2.58 -14.98
CA TYR A 365 -2.81 2.49 -14.25
C TYR A 365 -3.70 3.71 -14.49
N LYS A 366 -3.12 4.91 -14.53
CA LYS A 366 -3.87 6.14 -14.87
C LYS A 366 -4.42 6.07 -16.29
N GLU A 367 -3.63 5.59 -17.25
CA GLU A 367 -4.10 5.36 -18.62
C GLU A 367 -5.20 4.32 -18.69
N TYR A 368 -5.07 3.21 -17.95
CA TYR A 368 -6.07 2.18 -17.80
C TYR A 368 -7.40 2.75 -17.27
N LEU A 369 -7.36 3.52 -16.18
CA LEU A 369 -8.54 4.16 -15.59
C LEU A 369 -9.18 5.18 -16.56
N LYS A 370 -8.35 5.96 -17.26
CA LYS A 370 -8.81 6.90 -18.29
C LYS A 370 -9.54 6.19 -19.43
N ALA A 371 -9.00 5.07 -19.91
CA ALA A 371 -9.64 4.25 -20.94
C ALA A 371 -10.99 3.68 -20.49
N LYS A 372 -11.15 3.41 -19.19
CA LYS A 372 -12.40 3.00 -18.56
C LYS A 372 -13.34 4.17 -18.20
N LYS A 373 -12.97 5.41 -18.56
CA LYS A 373 -13.71 6.64 -18.20
C LYS A 373 -13.95 6.78 -16.69
N PHE A 374 -13.03 6.26 -15.89
CA PHE A 374 -13.10 6.32 -14.43
C PHE A 374 -12.64 7.68 -13.92
N ASN A 375 -13.41 8.27 -13.00
CA ASN A 375 -13.03 9.55 -12.41
C ASN A 375 -11.89 9.36 -11.40
N THR A 376 -10.79 10.07 -11.61
CA THR A 376 -9.61 10.06 -10.72
C THR A 376 -9.40 11.37 -9.99
N GLU A 377 -10.25 12.39 -10.22
CA GLU A 377 -10.26 13.65 -9.49
C GLU A 377 -10.86 13.45 -8.09
N THR A 378 -10.09 12.84 -7.21
CA THR A 378 -10.46 12.47 -5.84
C THR A 378 -9.44 13.03 -4.85
N LEU A 379 -9.79 13.07 -3.56
CA LEU A 379 -8.85 13.43 -2.51
C LEU A 379 -7.61 12.53 -2.56
N ALA A 380 -6.46 13.10 -2.21
CA ALA A 380 -5.21 12.38 -2.26
C ALA A 380 -5.26 11.15 -1.33
N PRO A 381 -4.75 9.99 -1.76
CA PRO A 381 -4.72 8.80 -0.90
C PRO A 381 -3.83 9.04 0.31
N VAL A 382 -4.14 8.35 1.41
CA VAL A 382 -3.35 8.41 2.64
C VAL A 382 -1.96 7.82 2.37
N PRO A 383 -0.87 8.47 2.82
CA PRO A 383 0.46 7.86 2.75
C PRO A 383 0.51 6.55 3.54
N ALA A 384 1.28 5.57 3.06
CA ALA A 384 1.50 4.32 3.80
C ALA A 384 2.06 4.61 5.21
N LYS A 385 1.41 4.03 6.21
CA LYS A 385 1.74 4.22 7.63
C LYS A 385 3.03 3.48 7.99
N ASN A 386 3.75 3.99 8.99
CA ASN A 386 4.85 3.23 9.55
C ASN A 386 4.31 1.94 10.20
N GLY A 387 5.06 0.85 10.11
CA GLY A 387 4.61 -0.46 10.57
C GLY A 387 3.57 -1.12 9.68
N SER A 388 3.30 -0.62 8.47
CA SER A 388 2.31 -1.23 7.58
C SER A 388 2.86 -2.42 6.78
N PHE A 389 1.96 -3.32 6.38
CA PHE A 389 2.28 -4.54 5.64
C PHE A 389 2.97 -4.21 4.30
N GLU A 390 2.46 -3.24 3.54
CA GLU A 390 2.99 -2.92 2.22
C GLU A 390 4.43 -2.38 2.28
N LEU A 391 4.81 -1.67 3.35
CA LEU A 391 6.19 -1.27 3.58
C LEU A 391 7.03 -2.46 4.03
N TRP A 392 6.54 -3.28 4.96
CA TRP A 392 7.24 -4.47 5.40
C TRP A 392 7.56 -5.43 4.25
N ALA A 393 6.59 -5.72 3.37
CA ALA A 393 6.80 -6.56 2.20
C ALA A 393 7.91 -6.01 1.28
N TYR A 394 7.91 -4.70 1.00
CA TYR A 394 8.96 -4.09 0.17
C TYR A 394 10.35 -4.14 0.83
N TYR A 395 10.47 -3.67 2.08
CA TYR A 395 11.78 -3.47 2.72
C TYR A 395 12.37 -4.74 3.34
N HIS A 396 11.55 -5.68 3.80
CA HIS A 396 12.03 -6.88 4.50
C HIS A 396 12.00 -8.12 3.61
N LEU A 397 10.96 -8.30 2.79
CA LEU A 397 10.89 -9.43 1.86
C LEU A 397 11.60 -9.14 0.53
N GLY A 398 11.88 -7.87 0.23
CA GLY A 398 12.62 -7.50 -0.98
C GLY A 398 11.84 -7.77 -2.26
N ILE A 399 10.50 -7.76 -2.20
CA ILE A 399 9.60 -8.02 -3.33
C ILE A 399 8.84 -6.75 -3.75
N PRO A 400 8.39 -6.65 -5.02
CA PRO A 400 7.45 -5.61 -5.43
C PRO A 400 6.17 -5.65 -4.56
N SER A 401 5.79 -4.49 -4.02
CA SER A 401 4.65 -4.34 -3.11
C SER A 401 3.75 -3.21 -3.61
N PHE A 402 2.53 -3.52 -4.01
CA PHE A 402 1.58 -2.53 -4.53
C PHE A 402 0.38 -2.41 -3.60
N SER A 403 -0.05 -1.18 -3.33
CA SER A 403 -1.29 -0.92 -2.61
C SER A 403 -2.33 -0.22 -3.48
N MET A 404 -3.61 -0.47 -3.18
CA MET A 404 -4.74 0.16 -3.85
C MET A 404 -5.77 0.64 -2.82
N ASN A 405 -6.09 1.93 -2.90
CA ASN A 405 -7.28 2.48 -2.29
C ASN A 405 -8.40 2.49 -3.33
N LEU A 406 -9.43 1.68 -3.09
CA LEU A 406 -10.53 1.43 -4.00
C LEU A 406 -11.58 2.55 -3.99
N PHE A 407 -11.53 3.45 -2.98
CA PHE A 407 -12.42 4.59 -2.91
C PHE A 407 -11.76 5.80 -2.26
N SER A 408 -11.88 6.95 -2.92
CA SER A 408 -11.56 8.24 -2.34
C SER A 408 -12.67 9.22 -2.72
N VAL A 409 -12.99 10.13 -1.80
CA VAL A 409 -14.05 11.12 -2.00
C VAL A 409 -13.69 12.01 -3.20
N PRO A 410 -14.59 12.17 -4.19
CA PRO A 410 -14.37 13.05 -5.33
C PRO A 410 -14.12 14.49 -4.90
N LYS A 411 -13.18 15.18 -5.56
CA LYS A 411 -12.98 16.61 -5.36
C LYS A 411 -14.19 17.38 -5.87
N VAL A 412 -14.51 18.51 -5.24
CA VAL A 412 -15.44 19.48 -5.81
C VAL A 412 -14.72 20.22 -6.94
N LYS A 413 -15.30 20.22 -8.13
CA LYS A 413 -14.82 21.06 -9.23
C LYS A 413 -15.12 22.51 -8.88
N GLU A 414 -14.10 23.26 -8.48
CA GLU A 414 -14.23 24.71 -8.37
C GLU A 414 -14.45 25.28 -9.77
N GLU A 415 -15.58 25.95 -10.00
CA GLU A 415 -15.70 26.88 -11.12
C GLU A 415 -14.66 27.99 -10.89
N LYS A 416 -13.49 27.84 -11.53
CA LYS A 416 -12.52 28.92 -11.57
C LYS A 416 -13.20 30.11 -12.23
N LYS A 417 -13.60 31.11 -11.44
CA LYS A 417 -13.80 32.45 -11.97
C LYS A 417 -12.50 32.79 -12.70
N LYS A 418 -12.58 32.92 -14.02
CA LYS A 418 -11.49 33.50 -14.82
C LYS A 418 -11.31 34.91 -14.27
N GLU A 419 -10.32 35.10 -13.39
CA GLU A 419 -9.72 36.42 -13.27
C GLU A 419 -9.15 36.74 -14.64
N ASP A 420 -9.74 37.76 -15.25
CA ASP A 420 -9.48 38.18 -16.62
C ASP A 420 -7.97 38.36 -16.83
N GLY A 421 -7.37 37.53 -17.71
CA GLY A 421 -5.94 37.58 -18.05
C GLY A 421 -5.00 36.53 -17.42
N THR A 422 -5.46 35.64 -16.54
CA THR A 422 -4.60 34.57 -15.96
C THR A 422 -4.59 33.29 -16.81
N VAL A 423 -3.38 32.75 -17.08
CA VAL A 423 -3.19 31.50 -17.84
C VAL A 423 -3.53 30.29 -16.97
N SER A 424 -4.20 29.26 -17.51
CA SER A 424 -4.56 28.08 -16.72
C SER A 424 -3.40 27.08 -16.57
N MET A 425 -3.43 26.23 -15.53
CA MET A 425 -2.43 25.15 -15.36
C MET A 425 -2.40 24.18 -16.55
N GLU A 426 -3.55 23.94 -17.19
CA GLU A 426 -3.64 23.03 -18.34
C GLU A 426 -3.02 23.64 -19.60
N ASP A 427 -3.12 24.97 -19.76
CA ASP A 427 -2.47 25.68 -20.86
C ASP A 427 -0.95 25.69 -20.65
N VAL A 428 -0.49 25.97 -19.42
CA VAL A 428 0.94 25.94 -19.08
C VAL A 428 1.54 24.54 -19.25
N GLU A 429 0.79 23.48 -18.94
CA GLU A 429 1.27 22.09 -19.09
C GLU A 429 1.55 21.70 -20.55
N LYS A 430 0.90 22.40 -21.50
CA LYS A 430 1.05 22.19 -22.95
C LYS A 430 2.04 23.15 -23.61
N MET A 431 2.50 24.18 -22.91
CA MET A 431 3.43 25.18 -23.43
C MET A 431 4.86 24.66 -23.50
N SER A 432 5.63 25.15 -24.48
CA SER A 432 7.09 25.02 -24.48
C SER A 432 7.71 25.98 -23.44
N ALA A 433 8.98 25.75 -23.10
CA ALA A 433 9.72 26.66 -22.20
C ALA A 433 9.82 28.08 -22.76
N ASP A 434 9.90 28.22 -24.09
CA ASP A 434 9.96 29.50 -24.78
C ASP A 434 8.60 30.19 -24.77
N ASP A 435 7.51 29.47 -25.04
CA ASP A 435 6.14 30.02 -24.99
C ASP A 435 5.78 30.48 -23.57
N PHE A 436 6.16 29.70 -22.56
CA PHE A 436 5.94 30.05 -21.17
C PHE A 436 6.74 31.31 -20.80
N SER A 437 8.02 31.36 -21.16
CA SER A 437 8.88 32.54 -20.91
C SER A 437 8.37 33.80 -21.62
N ALA A 438 7.73 33.63 -22.79
CA ALA A 438 7.13 34.72 -23.56
C ALA A 438 5.85 35.30 -22.94
N LEU A 439 5.26 34.66 -21.92
CA LEU A 439 4.11 35.20 -21.18
C LEU A 439 4.46 36.49 -20.41
N GLY A 440 5.73 36.71 -20.12
CA GLY A 440 6.22 37.84 -19.34
C GLY A 440 6.12 37.63 -17.83
N GLU A 441 6.95 38.34 -17.07
CA GLU A 441 7.09 38.16 -15.62
C GLU A 441 5.77 38.43 -14.87
N ASP A 442 4.97 39.41 -15.30
CA ASP A 442 3.71 39.76 -14.64
C ASP A 442 2.65 38.66 -14.73
N LYS A 443 2.48 38.05 -15.91
CA LYS A 443 1.54 36.93 -16.10
C LYS A 443 2.01 35.67 -15.39
N ILE A 444 3.33 35.42 -15.38
CA ILE A 444 3.89 34.29 -14.64
C ILE A 444 3.75 34.51 -13.13
N ALA A 445 4.01 35.71 -12.62
CA ALA A 445 3.81 36.05 -11.21
C ALA A 445 2.33 35.91 -10.82
N GLY A 446 1.41 36.39 -11.67
CA GLY A 446 -0.03 36.18 -11.50
C GLY A 446 -0.42 34.71 -11.48
N PHE A 447 0.12 33.91 -12.41
CA PHE A 447 -0.06 32.45 -12.43
C PHE A 447 0.47 31.76 -11.16
N LEU A 448 1.67 32.11 -10.70
CA LEU A 448 2.28 31.54 -9.51
C LEU A 448 1.48 31.89 -8.25
N LYS A 449 1.03 33.14 -8.14
CA LYS A 449 0.20 33.63 -7.03
C LYS A 449 -1.17 32.96 -7.04
N ALA A 450 -1.83 32.87 -8.19
CA ALA A 450 -3.15 32.22 -8.33
C ALA A 450 -3.12 30.72 -8.00
N ASN A 451 -1.94 30.11 -8.00
CA ASN A 451 -1.75 28.69 -7.71
C ASN A 451 -0.91 28.45 -6.44
N ASN A 452 -0.79 29.45 -5.56
CA ASN A 452 -0.15 29.38 -4.24
C ASN A 452 1.31 28.85 -4.26
N ALA A 453 2.12 29.29 -5.23
CA ALA A 453 3.55 28.99 -5.22
C ALA A 453 4.23 29.63 -3.99
N PRO A 454 5.17 28.95 -3.30
CA PRO A 454 5.94 29.55 -2.20
C PRO A 454 6.69 30.81 -2.65
N GLU A 455 6.85 31.81 -1.78
CA GLU A 455 7.45 33.12 -2.11
C GLU A 455 8.87 33.05 -2.71
N ARG A 456 9.60 31.97 -2.43
CA ARG A 456 10.91 31.67 -3.06
C ARG A 456 10.83 31.43 -4.57
N PHE A 457 9.65 31.16 -5.13
CA PHE A 457 9.43 30.96 -6.56
C PHE A 457 9.02 32.29 -7.21
N THR A 458 10.01 33.04 -7.69
CA THR A 458 9.79 34.28 -8.44
C THR A 458 9.67 34.00 -9.94
N ALA A 459 8.91 34.83 -10.66
CA ALA A 459 8.75 34.69 -12.11
C ALA A 459 10.11 34.69 -12.84
N LYS A 460 11.00 35.61 -12.46
CA LYS A 460 12.36 35.70 -12.98
C LYS A 460 13.19 34.43 -12.74
N GLY A 461 13.16 33.90 -11.52
CA GLY A 461 13.90 32.68 -11.17
C GLY A 461 13.40 31.45 -11.95
N ILE A 462 12.08 31.34 -12.18
CA ILE A 462 11.51 30.25 -12.97
C ILE A 462 11.89 30.36 -14.44
N ILE A 463 11.82 31.55 -15.04
CA ILE A 463 12.22 31.77 -16.44
C ILE A 463 13.69 31.39 -16.64
N GLU A 464 14.57 31.76 -15.72
CA GLU A 464 16.00 31.44 -15.78
C GLU A 464 16.24 29.93 -15.66
N MET A 465 15.54 29.25 -14.73
CA MET A 465 15.59 27.79 -14.61
C MET A 465 15.10 27.08 -15.87
N MET A 466 14.05 27.59 -16.52
CA MET A 466 13.53 27.00 -17.77
C MET A 466 14.47 27.21 -18.96
N LYS A 467 15.05 28.41 -19.10
CA LYS A 467 16.05 28.71 -20.14
C LYS A 467 17.33 27.90 -20.00
N SER A 468 17.70 27.50 -18.78
CA SER A 468 18.84 26.61 -18.53
C SER A 468 18.60 25.15 -18.91
N GLY A 469 17.41 24.78 -19.40
CA GLY A 469 17.03 23.41 -19.75
C GLY A 469 16.85 22.47 -18.55
N ARG A 470 16.95 22.98 -17.32
CA ARG A 470 16.85 22.21 -16.08
C ARG A 470 15.41 21.96 -15.61
N PHE A 471 14.43 22.65 -16.20
CA PHE A 471 13.05 22.67 -15.73
C PHE A 471 12.08 22.95 -16.89
N SER A 472 11.02 22.16 -17.04
CA SER A 472 9.97 22.39 -18.06
C SER A 472 8.66 22.91 -17.46
N PRO A 473 7.81 23.61 -18.23
CA PRO A 473 6.47 24.02 -17.78
C PRO A 473 5.61 22.85 -17.26
N LYS A 474 5.68 21.69 -17.93
CA LYS A 474 5.02 20.46 -17.49
C LYS A 474 5.53 19.97 -16.13
N GLN A 475 6.85 20.00 -15.90
CA GLN A 475 7.44 19.64 -14.60
C GLN A 475 7.06 20.66 -13.51
N MET A 476 7.02 21.95 -13.83
CA MET A 476 6.56 22.99 -12.90
C MET A 476 5.11 22.77 -12.48
N VAL A 477 4.20 22.57 -13.44
CA VAL A 477 2.78 22.28 -13.15
C VAL A 477 2.64 20.98 -12.36
N GLY A 478 3.39 19.93 -12.72
CA GLY A 478 3.44 18.68 -11.96
C GLY A 478 3.93 18.88 -10.51
N MET A 479 4.94 19.72 -10.30
CA MET A 479 5.43 20.06 -8.97
C MET A 479 4.39 20.87 -8.17
N MET A 480 3.76 21.87 -8.78
CA MET A 480 2.73 22.69 -8.14
C MET A 480 1.49 21.88 -7.78
N LYS A 481 1.10 20.91 -8.61
CA LYS A 481 0.02 19.94 -8.30
C LYS A 481 0.35 19.06 -7.09
N ASN A 482 1.64 18.81 -6.84
CA ASN A 482 2.11 17.95 -5.75
C ASN A 482 2.54 18.73 -4.49
N MET A 483 2.59 20.07 -4.53
CA MET A 483 2.90 20.88 -3.36
C MET A 483 1.70 20.92 -2.39
N PRO A 484 1.93 20.87 -1.07
CA PRO A 484 0.90 21.21 -0.11
C PRO A 484 0.54 22.68 -0.33
N LYS A 485 -0.68 22.94 -0.80
CA LYS A 485 -1.19 24.30 -0.88
C LYS A 485 -1.45 24.76 0.56
N PRO A 486 -0.86 25.88 1.03
CA PRO A 486 -1.34 26.49 2.25
C PRO A 486 -2.84 26.79 2.08
N GLU A 487 -3.62 26.48 3.10
CA GLU A 487 -5.04 26.82 3.13
C GLU A 487 -5.17 28.33 2.91
N LYS A 488 -6.05 28.73 1.97
CA LYS A 488 -6.35 30.15 1.82
C LYS A 488 -7.05 30.59 3.09
N GLU A 489 -6.59 31.66 3.71
CA GLU A 489 -7.07 32.14 5.03
C GLU A 489 -8.60 32.34 5.11
N ASN A 490 -9.30 32.44 3.97
CA ASN A 490 -10.74 32.62 3.88
C ASN A 490 -11.45 31.54 3.04
N GLU A 491 -10.89 30.34 2.90
CA GLU A 491 -11.60 29.22 2.28
C GLU A 491 -11.46 27.94 3.10
N LEU A 492 -12.48 27.09 3.05
CA LEU A 492 -12.40 25.73 3.59
C LEU A 492 -11.29 24.92 2.89
N SER A 493 -10.71 23.97 3.62
CA SER A 493 -9.77 23.02 3.05
C SER A 493 -10.42 22.25 1.89
N GLU A 494 -9.61 21.80 0.93
CA GLU A 494 -10.11 20.98 -0.19
C GLU A 494 -10.82 19.71 0.31
N THR A 495 -10.30 19.15 1.41
CA THR A 495 -10.86 17.99 2.09
C THR A 495 -12.26 18.28 2.65
N ASP A 496 -12.43 19.38 3.39
CA ASP A 496 -13.71 19.71 4.00
C ASP A 496 -14.76 20.06 2.94
N LYS A 497 -14.37 20.82 1.90
CA LYS A 497 -15.23 21.10 0.72
C LYS A 497 -15.73 19.80 0.09
N ALA A 498 -14.82 18.85 -0.14
CA ALA A 498 -15.15 17.55 -0.74
C ALA A 498 -16.07 16.71 0.14
N LEU A 499 -15.84 16.67 1.45
CA LEU A 499 -16.61 15.86 2.38
C LEU A 499 -18.01 16.41 2.63
N LEU A 500 -18.15 17.72 2.77
CA LEU A 500 -19.46 18.36 2.91
C LEU A 500 -20.30 18.13 1.64
N ALA A 501 -19.75 18.39 0.46
CA ALA A 501 -20.44 18.13 -0.81
C ALA A 501 -20.77 16.63 -1.01
N TRP A 502 -19.90 15.75 -0.54
CA TRP A 502 -20.13 14.31 -0.59
C TRP A 502 -21.26 13.87 0.36
N SER A 503 -21.27 14.41 1.59
CA SER A 503 -22.32 14.21 2.58
C SER A 503 -23.68 14.62 2.01
N GLU A 504 -23.78 15.85 1.49
CA GLU A 504 -25.01 16.41 0.94
C GLU A 504 -25.54 15.58 -0.25
N LYS A 505 -24.65 15.14 -1.14
CA LYS A 505 -25.04 14.48 -2.39
C LYS A 505 -25.30 12.98 -2.27
N HIS A 506 -24.62 12.29 -1.34
CA HIS A 506 -24.63 10.81 -1.31
C HIS A 506 -24.98 10.21 0.05
N TRP A 507 -25.09 11.03 1.09
CA TRP A 507 -25.47 10.62 2.44
C TRP A 507 -26.73 11.36 2.93
N ASP A 508 -27.49 11.98 2.03
CA ASP A 508 -28.69 12.76 2.36
C ASP A 508 -28.43 13.85 3.42
N GLY A 509 -27.22 14.42 3.41
CA GLY A 509 -26.75 15.39 4.40
C GLY A 509 -26.33 14.80 5.75
N LYS A 510 -26.53 13.50 5.98
CA LYS A 510 -26.21 12.79 7.25
C LYS A 510 -24.75 12.38 7.38
N GLY A 511 -23.87 12.82 6.49
CA GLY A 511 -22.43 12.63 6.63
C GLY A 511 -21.79 13.55 7.68
N PHE A 512 -22.54 14.51 8.23
CA PHE A 512 -22.10 15.41 9.27
C PHE A 512 -23.20 15.53 10.34
N THR A 513 -22.85 15.29 11.61
CA THR A 513 -23.72 15.57 12.75
C THR A 513 -23.54 17.03 13.14
N GLU A 514 -24.62 17.81 13.13
CA GLU A 514 -24.59 19.22 13.53
C GLU A 514 -24.23 19.37 15.00
N TRP A 515 -23.52 20.44 15.34
CA TRP A 515 -23.07 20.70 16.71
C TRP A 515 -24.28 20.93 17.65
N GLU A 516 -24.55 19.96 18.53
CA GLU A 516 -25.63 20.01 19.52
C GLU A 516 -25.06 20.20 20.93
N LYS A 517 -25.68 21.09 21.70
CA LYS A 517 -25.29 21.33 23.09
C LYS A 517 -25.82 20.24 24.01
N ILE A 518 -24.93 19.62 24.76
CA ILE A 518 -25.26 18.60 25.76
C ILE A 518 -24.60 18.98 27.09
N THR A 519 -25.25 18.59 28.19
CA THR A 519 -24.66 18.70 29.53
C THR A 519 -23.88 17.42 29.81
N HIS A 520 -22.56 17.51 29.73
CA HIS A 520 -21.66 16.41 30.06
C HIS A 520 -21.46 16.31 31.58
N PRO A 521 -21.49 15.10 32.18
CA PRO A 521 -21.34 14.90 33.62
C PRO A 521 -20.12 15.59 34.24
N THR A 522 -18.94 15.44 33.61
CA THR A 522 -17.65 15.95 34.12
C THR A 522 -17.21 17.29 33.51
N LEU A 523 -17.38 17.48 32.19
CA LEU A 523 -16.92 18.67 31.45
C LEU A 523 -17.90 19.85 31.46
N GLY A 524 -19.13 19.68 31.96
CA GLY A 524 -20.15 20.72 31.94
C GLY A 524 -20.78 20.90 30.55
N GLU A 525 -20.96 22.14 30.10
CA GLU A 525 -21.59 22.41 28.79
C GLU A 525 -20.62 22.10 27.64
N VAL A 526 -20.97 21.11 26.82
CA VAL A 526 -20.19 20.67 25.64
C VAL A 526 -21.06 20.72 24.39
N GLU A 527 -20.42 20.74 23.21
CA GLU A 527 -21.11 20.56 21.94
C GLU A 527 -20.63 19.29 21.24
N ILE A 528 -21.55 18.46 20.76
CA ILE A 528 -21.27 17.18 20.07
C ILE A 528 -21.62 17.33 18.59
N GLY A 529 -20.71 16.91 17.71
CA GLY A 529 -20.91 16.97 16.27
C GLY A 529 -19.64 16.65 15.49
N GLY A 530 -19.72 16.75 14.16
CA GLY A 530 -18.59 16.47 13.27
C GLY A 530 -18.92 15.48 12.15
N TYR A 531 -17.90 15.09 11.40
CA TYR A 531 -18.05 14.09 10.35
C TYR A 531 -18.35 12.72 10.94
N VAL A 532 -19.37 12.04 10.41
CA VAL A 532 -19.71 10.69 10.84
C VAL A 532 -18.61 9.69 10.46
N PRO A 533 -18.40 8.63 11.26
CA PRO A 533 -17.59 7.47 10.92
C PRO A 533 -17.79 6.96 9.50
N TYR A 534 -16.72 6.46 8.87
CA TYR A 534 -16.71 5.84 7.55
C TYR A 534 -17.04 6.75 6.35
N LEU A 535 -17.45 8.01 6.54
CA LEU A 535 -17.77 8.95 5.44
C LEU A 535 -16.66 9.03 4.37
N LYS A 536 -15.40 9.04 4.83
CA LYS A 536 -14.20 9.21 4.01
C LYS A 536 -13.81 7.95 3.22
N SER A 537 -14.10 6.77 3.76
CA SER A 537 -13.53 5.49 3.31
C SER A 537 -14.56 4.53 2.70
N THR A 538 -15.84 4.67 3.07
CA THR A 538 -16.87 3.69 2.72
C THR A 538 -17.97 4.34 1.87
N PRO A 539 -17.98 4.10 0.55
CA PRO A 539 -19.07 4.57 -0.29
C PRO A 539 -20.36 3.78 -0.02
N ASN A 540 -21.49 4.27 -0.54
CA ASN A 540 -22.74 3.51 -0.53
C ASN A 540 -22.55 2.14 -1.23
N GLN A 541 -23.15 1.08 -0.68
CA GLN A 541 -23.02 -0.30 -1.17
C GLN A 541 -23.33 -0.48 -2.66
N HIS A 542 -24.22 0.33 -3.24
CA HIS A 542 -24.54 0.28 -4.68
C HIS A 542 -23.36 0.66 -5.58
N LYS A 543 -22.31 1.30 -5.03
CA LYS A 543 -21.09 1.62 -5.76
C LYS A 543 -20.06 0.48 -5.75
N ILE A 544 -20.19 -0.52 -4.87
CA ILE A 544 -19.20 -1.60 -4.69
C ILE A 544 -18.87 -2.24 -6.04
N ASP A 545 -19.85 -2.84 -6.72
CA ASP A 545 -19.62 -3.56 -7.97
C ASP A 545 -18.96 -2.68 -9.04
N SER A 546 -19.46 -1.45 -9.25
CA SER A 546 -18.90 -0.51 -10.23
C SER A 546 -17.44 -0.10 -9.93
N LEU A 547 -17.09 0.06 -8.65
CA LEU A 547 -15.73 0.41 -8.24
C LEU A 547 -14.77 -0.77 -8.42
N LEU A 548 -15.22 -1.97 -8.04
CA LEU A 548 -14.42 -3.18 -8.10
C LEU A 548 -14.20 -3.66 -9.54
N GLN A 549 -15.27 -3.72 -10.34
CA GLN A 549 -15.24 -4.16 -11.73
C GLN A 549 -14.27 -3.32 -12.59
N VAL A 550 -14.12 -2.03 -12.28
CA VAL A 550 -13.17 -1.16 -13.00
C VAL A 550 -11.75 -1.34 -12.48
N GLN A 551 -11.54 -1.33 -11.16
CA GLN A 551 -10.20 -1.19 -10.60
C GLN A 551 -9.47 -2.52 -10.39
N ILE A 552 -10.14 -3.56 -9.88
CA ILE A 552 -9.53 -4.84 -9.53
C ILE A 552 -8.86 -5.58 -10.70
N PRO A 553 -9.38 -5.55 -11.95
CA PRO A 553 -8.72 -6.20 -13.09
C PRO A 553 -7.28 -5.70 -13.36
N TRP A 554 -6.91 -4.52 -12.86
CA TRP A 554 -5.54 -4.02 -12.96
C TRP A 554 -4.52 -4.93 -12.27
N LEU A 555 -4.87 -5.55 -11.14
CA LEU A 555 -3.98 -6.45 -10.40
C LEU A 555 -3.60 -7.69 -11.25
N MET A 556 -4.52 -8.16 -12.10
CA MET A 556 -4.24 -9.24 -13.06
C MET A 556 -3.25 -8.81 -14.14
N GLN A 557 -3.20 -7.53 -14.52
CA GLN A 557 -2.22 -7.02 -15.47
C GLN A 557 -0.84 -6.86 -14.83
N LEU A 558 -0.79 -6.49 -13.56
CA LEU A 558 0.45 -6.40 -12.79
C LEU A 558 1.11 -7.78 -12.57
N SER A 559 0.33 -8.84 -12.34
CA SER A 559 0.90 -10.18 -12.13
C SER A 559 1.67 -10.71 -13.33
N LYS A 560 1.27 -10.31 -14.55
CA LYS A 560 1.99 -10.59 -15.80
C LYS A 560 3.37 -9.91 -15.90
N LYS A 561 3.71 -9.03 -14.96
CA LYS A 561 5.01 -8.34 -14.89
C LYS A 561 6.03 -9.08 -14.03
N LEU A 562 5.63 -10.14 -13.33
CA LEU A 562 6.53 -10.97 -12.55
C LEU A 562 7.74 -11.45 -13.37
N PRO A 563 8.92 -11.63 -12.74
CA PRO A 563 10.05 -12.27 -13.39
C PRO A 563 9.68 -13.66 -13.88
N ASN A 564 10.20 -14.04 -15.05
CA ASN A 564 10.05 -15.37 -15.62
C ASN A 564 11.42 -15.88 -16.07
N ILE A 565 12.08 -16.65 -15.20
CA ILE A 565 13.49 -17.04 -15.33
C ILE A 565 13.59 -18.43 -15.93
N LEU A 566 14.10 -18.51 -17.16
CA LEU A 566 14.17 -19.74 -17.94
C LEU A 566 15.55 -19.92 -18.60
N PRO A 567 15.96 -21.16 -18.89
CA PRO A 567 17.17 -21.39 -19.67
C PRO A 567 16.91 -21.12 -21.17
N ALA A 568 17.60 -20.15 -21.76
CA ALA A 568 17.40 -19.76 -23.15
C ALA A 568 18.21 -20.64 -24.12
N LYS A 569 19.54 -20.60 -24.00
CA LYS A 569 20.48 -21.25 -24.92
C LYS A 569 21.71 -21.77 -24.18
N GLU A 570 22.33 -22.78 -24.74
CA GLU A 570 23.61 -23.34 -24.35
C GLU A 570 24.59 -23.28 -25.53
N LYS A 571 25.88 -23.23 -25.21
CA LYS A 571 26.96 -23.38 -26.18
C LYS A 571 28.08 -24.17 -25.52
N VAL A 572 28.46 -25.27 -26.16
CA VAL A 572 29.58 -26.11 -25.76
C VAL A 572 30.69 -25.92 -26.80
N THR A 573 31.88 -25.54 -26.35
CA THR A 573 33.05 -25.37 -27.22
C THR A 573 34.12 -26.38 -26.79
N ASP A 574 34.51 -27.28 -27.68
CA ASP A 574 35.62 -28.20 -27.46
C ASP A 574 36.96 -27.43 -27.50
N LEU A 575 37.77 -27.60 -26.45
CA LEU A 575 39.09 -26.99 -26.32
C LEU A 575 40.23 -28.02 -26.44
N GLY A 576 39.89 -29.28 -26.72
CA GLY A 576 40.81 -30.40 -26.82
C GLY A 576 41.05 -31.11 -25.49
N ALA A 577 41.64 -32.32 -25.56
CA ALA A 577 42.00 -33.15 -24.40
C ALA A 577 40.84 -33.43 -23.41
N GLY A 578 39.61 -33.51 -23.93
CA GLY A 578 38.40 -33.74 -23.12
C GLY A 578 37.95 -32.52 -22.31
N VAL A 579 38.52 -31.33 -22.58
CA VAL A 579 38.15 -30.07 -21.93
C VAL A 579 37.17 -29.30 -22.80
N TYR A 580 36.09 -28.82 -22.20
CA TYR A 580 35.03 -28.09 -22.85
C TYR A 580 34.74 -26.79 -22.12
N LYS A 581 34.52 -25.71 -22.88
CA LYS A 581 33.92 -24.49 -22.37
C LYS A 581 32.40 -24.57 -22.51
N LEU A 582 31.71 -24.57 -21.39
CA LEU A 582 30.25 -24.57 -21.32
C LEU A 582 29.74 -23.16 -21.05
N GLU A 583 28.93 -22.61 -21.93
CA GLU A 583 28.22 -21.34 -21.76
C GLU A 583 26.72 -21.60 -21.68
N ILE A 584 26.07 -21.20 -20.59
CA ILE A 584 24.61 -21.28 -20.42
C ILE A 584 24.05 -19.86 -20.31
N TYR A 585 23.03 -19.58 -21.12
CA TYR A 585 22.31 -18.31 -21.16
C TYR A 585 20.98 -18.49 -20.44
N ILE A 586 20.82 -17.76 -19.33
CA ILE A 586 19.59 -17.71 -18.55
C ILE A 586 18.89 -16.39 -18.86
N GLU A 587 17.62 -16.43 -19.23
CA GLU A 587 16.83 -15.25 -19.55
C GLU A 587 15.75 -14.98 -18.51
N ASN A 588 15.45 -13.70 -18.32
CA ASN A 588 14.25 -13.24 -17.63
C ASN A 588 13.33 -12.60 -18.66
N ASN A 589 12.27 -13.30 -19.06
CA ASN A 589 11.27 -12.80 -20.02
C ASN A 589 10.16 -11.97 -19.34
N GLY A 590 10.26 -11.79 -18.02
CA GLY A 590 9.40 -10.90 -17.25
C GLY A 590 9.88 -9.44 -17.30
N TYR A 591 8.98 -8.50 -17.02
CA TYR A 591 9.32 -7.07 -17.00
C TYR A 591 10.08 -6.67 -15.73
N LEU A 592 9.75 -7.27 -14.59
CA LEU A 592 10.43 -6.95 -13.33
C LEU A 592 11.78 -7.65 -13.24
N PRO A 593 12.80 -6.99 -12.66
CA PRO A 593 14.07 -7.62 -12.36
C PRO A 593 13.93 -8.62 -11.20
N TYR A 594 14.90 -9.53 -11.08
CA TYR A 594 15.01 -10.40 -9.91
C TYR A 594 16.45 -10.46 -9.36
N PRO A 595 16.61 -10.25 -8.03
CA PRO A 595 15.68 -9.54 -7.16
C PRO A 595 15.60 -8.05 -7.55
N ILE A 596 14.57 -7.34 -7.08
CA ILE A 596 14.49 -5.87 -7.18
C ILE A 596 15.61 -5.20 -6.37
N SER A 597 15.83 -3.90 -6.53
CA SER A 597 16.96 -3.19 -5.88
C SER A 597 16.90 -3.32 -4.36
N MET A 598 15.70 -3.22 -3.77
CA MET A 598 15.55 -3.43 -2.32
C MET A 598 15.88 -4.86 -1.89
N GLY A 599 15.52 -5.83 -2.74
CA GLY A 599 15.86 -7.23 -2.53
C GLY A 599 17.37 -7.52 -2.61
N GLN A 600 18.07 -6.84 -3.53
CA GLN A 600 19.54 -6.89 -3.58
C GLN A 600 20.17 -6.29 -2.31
N ARG A 601 19.54 -5.27 -1.73
CA ARG A 601 20.04 -4.60 -0.52
C ARG A 601 19.89 -5.46 0.73
N ASN A 602 18.77 -6.17 0.88
CA ASN A 602 18.47 -6.99 2.06
C ASN A 602 18.79 -8.49 1.87
N ASN A 603 19.28 -8.89 0.68
CA ASN A 603 19.53 -10.28 0.28
C ASN A 603 18.28 -11.16 0.33
N GLN A 604 17.13 -10.61 -0.05
CA GLN A 604 15.86 -11.33 -0.19
C GLN A 604 15.21 -10.99 -1.55
N PRO A 605 14.39 -11.88 -2.13
CA PRO A 605 14.23 -13.28 -1.74
C PRO A 605 15.49 -14.11 -2.05
N ALA A 606 15.45 -15.41 -1.74
CA ALA A 606 16.56 -16.32 -1.98
C ALA A 606 17.06 -16.28 -3.45
N PRO A 607 18.39 -16.33 -3.69
CA PRO A 607 18.93 -16.21 -5.04
C PRO A 607 18.56 -17.42 -5.90
N VAL A 608 18.38 -17.19 -7.21
CA VAL A 608 18.33 -18.27 -8.19
C VAL A 608 19.72 -18.86 -8.37
N VAL A 609 19.83 -20.19 -8.34
CA VAL A 609 21.09 -20.91 -8.49
C VAL A 609 21.01 -21.83 -9.70
N VAL A 610 22.06 -21.86 -10.52
CA VAL A 610 22.24 -22.89 -11.54
C VAL A 610 23.15 -23.97 -10.98
N VAL A 611 22.66 -25.21 -10.99
CA VAL A 611 23.35 -26.41 -10.52
C VAL A 611 23.65 -27.30 -11.71
N LEU A 612 24.91 -27.69 -11.88
CA LEU A 612 25.29 -28.69 -12.87
C LEU A 612 25.30 -30.08 -12.21
N GLU A 613 24.72 -31.07 -12.88
CA GLU A 613 24.67 -32.45 -12.39
C GLU A 613 25.03 -33.39 -13.55
N GLY A 614 25.97 -34.30 -13.31
CA GLY A 614 26.45 -35.25 -14.32
C GLY A 614 27.87 -35.71 -14.07
N ASP A 615 28.34 -36.65 -14.89
CA ASP A 615 29.70 -37.20 -14.83
C ASP A 615 30.70 -36.26 -15.51
N ILE A 616 31.03 -35.15 -14.83
CA ILE A 616 31.96 -34.12 -15.29
C ILE A 616 32.85 -33.63 -14.14
N GLU A 617 34.08 -33.22 -14.47
CA GLU A 617 34.97 -32.51 -13.56
C GLU A 617 34.93 -31.01 -13.87
N ILE A 618 34.69 -30.15 -12.86
CA ILE A 618 34.68 -28.69 -13.05
C ILE A 618 36.09 -28.16 -12.82
N LEU A 619 36.74 -27.69 -13.88
CA LEU A 619 38.08 -27.10 -13.85
C LEU A 619 38.04 -25.62 -13.47
N GLU A 620 37.03 -24.88 -13.95
CA GLU A 620 36.79 -23.47 -13.62
C GLU A 620 35.29 -23.18 -13.47
N GLY A 621 34.92 -22.44 -12.44
CA GLY A 621 33.53 -22.14 -12.07
C GLY A 621 33.11 -22.86 -10.79
N LYS A 622 31.81 -22.80 -10.46
CA LYS A 622 31.23 -23.48 -9.29
C LYS A 622 30.13 -24.43 -9.74
N ASN A 623 30.02 -25.57 -9.05
CA ASN A 623 28.93 -26.51 -9.32
C ASN A 623 27.55 -25.88 -9.07
N ARG A 624 27.42 -25.17 -7.94
CA ARG A 624 26.28 -24.31 -7.62
C ARG A 624 26.68 -22.86 -7.86
N THR A 625 26.18 -22.28 -8.95
CA THR A 625 26.51 -20.91 -9.36
C THR A 625 25.28 -20.02 -9.20
N PRO A 626 25.30 -19.03 -8.28
CA PRO A 626 24.24 -18.04 -8.19
C PRO A 626 24.11 -17.27 -9.51
N LEU A 627 22.90 -17.15 -10.03
CA LEU A 627 22.62 -16.29 -11.18
C LEU A 627 22.93 -14.83 -10.85
N GLY A 628 22.80 -14.43 -9.58
CA GLY A 628 22.86 -13.04 -9.15
C GLY A 628 21.67 -12.24 -9.67
N ASN A 629 21.81 -10.92 -9.77
CA ASN A 629 20.76 -10.07 -10.34
C ASN A 629 20.60 -10.30 -11.85
N ILE A 630 19.35 -10.32 -12.31
CA ILE A 630 18.97 -10.31 -13.72
C ILE A 630 17.87 -9.26 -13.92
N GLY A 631 18.09 -8.32 -14.85
CA GLY A 631 17.08 -7.31 -15.16
C GLY A 631 15.85 -7.92 -15.83
N GLY A 632 14.78 -7.14 -15.93
CA GLY A 632 13.62 -7.53 -16.76
C GLY A 632 13.97 -7.52 -18.24
N ASN A 633 13.47 -8.49 -19.00
CA ASN A 633 13.78 -8.70 -20.42
C ASN A 633 15.28 -8.76 -20.71
N GLN A 634 16.06 -9.37 -19.82
CA GLN A 634 17.51 -9.50 -19.96
C GLN A 634 17.95 -10.97 -20.01
N VAL A 635 19.10 -11.19 -20.62
CA VAL A 635 19.78 -12.49 -20.67
C VAL A 635 21.12 -12.37 -19.96
N LYS A 636 21.43 -13.35 -19.12
CA LYS A 636 22.71 -13.45 -18.41
C LYS A 636 23.43 -14.73 -18.81
N LYS A 637 24.72 -14.58 -19.13
CA LYS A 637 25.59 -15.70 -19.50
C LYS A 637 26.38 -16.17 -18.29
N LEU A 638 26.36 -17.48 -18.04
CA LEU A 638 27.22 -18.18 -17.10
C LEU A 638 28.19 -19.07 -17.87
N THR A 639 29.43 -19.18 -17.39
CA THR A 639 30.51 -19.89 -18.08
C THR A 639 31.22 -20.84 -17.12
N TRP A 640 31.53 -22.04 -17.60
CA TRP A 640 32.33 -23.04 -16.91
C TRP A 640 33.38 -23.61 -17.84
N LEU A 641 34.49 -24.03 -17.26
CA LEU A 641 35.44 -24.93 -17.90
C LEU A 641 35.25 -26.31 -17.26
N ILE A 642 34.88 -27.29 -18.06
CA ILE A 642 34.58 -28.64 -17.59
C ILE A 642 35.44 -29.65 -18.35
N LYS A 643 35.71 -30.79 -17.71
CA LYS A 643 36.35 -31.93 -18.33
C LYS A 643 35.40 -33.12 -18.32
N ALA A 644 35.32 -33.80 -19.46
CA ALA A 644 34.55 -35.02 -19.63
C ALA A 644 35.41 -36.05 -20.38
N ASP A 645 35.69 -37.19 -19.75
CA ASP A 645 36.54 -38.23 -20.33
C ASP A 645 35.83 -39.03 -21.44
N LYS A 646 34.50 -38.94 -21.52
CA LYS A 646 33.64 -39.60 -22.51
C LYS A 646 32.50 -38.67 -22.92
N LYS A 647 31.86 -38.97 -24.06
CA LYS A 647 30.59 -38.32 -24.42
C LYS A 647 29.56 -38.56 -23.33
N THR A 648 28.98 -37.50 -22.81
CA THR A 648 28.04 -37.55 -21.67
C THR A 648 26.94 -36.51 -21.81
N THR A 649 25.84 -36.69 -21.09
CA THR A 649 24.76 -35.72 -20.98
C THR A 649 24.73 -35.23 -19.54
N ILE A 650 24.76 -33.92 -19.35
CA ILE A 650 24.66 -33.29 -18.04
C ILE A 650 23.33 -32.53 -17.93
N SER A 651 22.84 -32.39 -16.70
CA SER A 651 21.69 -31.58 -16.35
C SER A 651 22.15 -30.22 -15.82
N ALA A 652 21.65 -29.13 -16.41
CA ALA A 652 21.71 -27.81 -15.83
C ALA A 652 20.35 -27.49 -15.20
N LYS A 653 20.29 -27.55 -13.87
CA LYS A 653 19.10 -27.28 -13.08
C LYS A 653 19.11 -25.83 -12.58
N ILE A 654 18.11 -25.05 -12.95
CA ILE A 654 17.75 -23.81 -12.27
C ILE A 654 17.00 -24.21 -11.00
N ASP A 655 17.58 -23.88 -9.85
CA ASP A 655 17.06 -24.14 -8.52
C ASP A 655 16.66 -22.80 -7.88
N SER A 656 15.37 -22.65 -7.58
CA SER A 656 14.80 -21.42 -7.02
C SER A 656 13.66 -21.75 -6.07
N ALA A 657 13.71 -21.19 -4.85
CA ALA A 657 12.58 -21.22 -3.92
C ALA A 657 11.38 -20.40 -4.42
N VAL A 658 11.57 -19.51 -5.42
CA VAL A 658 10.54 -18.63 -5.95
C VAL A 658 9.91 -19.13 -7.23
N PHE A 659 10.74 -19.53 -8.18
CA PHE A 659 10.29 -19.88 -9.55
C PHE A 659 10.32 -21.38 -9.82
N GLY A 660 10.55 -22.17 -8.78
CA GLY A 660 10.65 -23.61 -8.88
C GLY A 660 11.91 -24.09 -9.59
N ASN A 661 11.81 -25.32 -10.08
CA ASN A 661 12.90 -26.04 -10.70
C ASN A 661 12.72 -26.14 -12.21
N ASN A 662 13.72 -25.74 -12.99
CA ASN A 662 13.76 -25.97 -14.43
C ASN A 662 15.04 -26.73 -14.79
N VAL A 663 14.92 -27.85 -15.53
CA VAL A 663 16.06 -28.69 -15.89
C VAL A 663 16.27 -28.64 -17.40
N LYS A 664 17.51 -28.38 -17.82
CA LYS A 664 17.93 -28.46 -19.22
C LYS A 664 19.02 -29.52 -19.38
N GLN A 665 18.79 -30.47 -20.28
CA GLN A 665 19.79 -31.49 -20.63
C GLN A 665 20.76 -30.93 -21.68
N ILE A 666 22.06 -31.17 -21.48
CA ILE A 666 23.14 -30.65 -22.33
C ILE A 666 24.10 -31.79 -22.67
N ASN A 667 24.35 -32.01 -23.96
CA ASN A 667 25.30 -33.02 -24.42
C ASN A 667 26.71 -32.44 -24.49
N ILE A 668 27.68 -33.15 -23.91
CA ILE A 668 29.10 -32.82 -23.90
C ILE A 668 29.88 -33.86 -24.73
N GLY A 669 30.82 -33.39 -25.54
CA GLY A 669 31.58 -34.24 -26.47
C GLY A 669 30.84 -34.63 -27.75
N GLY A 670 29.82 -33.85 -28.12
CA GLY A 670 28.98 -34.03 -29.32
C GLY A 670 29.73 -33.76 -30.61
#